data_AF-A0A8W8LMT6-F1
#
_entry.id   AF-A0A8W8LMT6-F1
#
_cell.length_a   1.000
_cell.length_b   1.000
_cell.length_c   1.000
_cell.angle_alpha   90.00
_cell.angle_beta   90.00
_cell.angle_gamma   90.00
#
_symmetry.space_group_name_H-M   'P 1'
#
loop_
_entity.id
_entity.type
_entity.pdbx_description
1 polymer ?
#
loop_
_entity_poly.entity_id
_entity_poly.type
_entity_poly.pdbx_seq_one_letter_code
_entity_poly.pdbx_strand_id
1 'polypeptide(L)'
;MRLSRLGRISTVSGELYQELLSCLSVPLSNLFKKTHSLQVAFLRLLNNLRVSDQVTEQEVQEITQVCRGLFDVCQIVTSLDMKLMVTLWKAISKHAVGNKAHIGQHLEVGDMVNHLCGEIQTGFVYLLQLLPRLDLEGRVLSQGDEKGFQKSLKILGFQMKILVMLVREFSDLLDRCEQQVYNLLLTLHRLLPPSLSAQQIDQKHLSEIQQHLTNATDVLIKALLPNKVFIETLTGSEKVGVVRDEDSFPELQILLRVLDNLPQMEGSVEMGLPLYITDPSLTGKHEKSMTLYENCCTRLCGFLGSLTTKLFHKAEEVLLENVLSHDLWCHLLAEDVWCFLVRYGSADLCRDQVNFLVELMKQSPPAFQPPFPLLSLTVRLIKCLAPEHQAKLTQSLGASDDPVSLRVLASCVQGFSDPGLCQGVIHSMSESCSRLLREITTTEEYTQEDLHRLVLCLSCLCELLGQNDTIPLAVQPHVTSSITDTIGRLWKGIVASDWLNTSLSLQCLGKLILLSSYLLLSLDNDVLDKILTGMSSCVQQESSVHLHLTLVYFLRSFGKVRLPASPEQPQMLKRLSDLFVATLTSSDLFIYHHGLSAFTKFAEETLHEAVVPSCIEDQPGLQDCVVQFINKSPYTCSGELSRLDFLRIVPHVE
;
A
#
# COMPACT_ATOMS: atom_id res chain seq x y z
N MET A 1 -38.27 -10.18 16.87
CA MET A 1 -39.56 -10.08 17.61
C MET A 1 -40.80 -9.73 16.76
N ARG A 2 -40.68 -9.24 15.51
CA ARG A 2 -41.86 -8.95 14.66
C ARG A 2 -42.42 -10.17 13.92
N LEU A 3 -41.59 -11.17 13.57
CA LEU A 3 -42.04 -12.42 12.92
C LEU A 3 -42.86 -13.34 13.85
N SER A 4 -42.52 -13.39 15.15
CA SER A 4 -43.28 -14.19 16.13
C SER A 4 -44.61 -13.56 16.54
N ARG A 5 -44.79 -12.25 16.32
CA ARG A 5 -46.09 -11.57 16.51
C ARG A 5 -47.01 -11.77 15.30
N LEU A 6 -46.49 -11.82 14.07
CA LEU A 6 -47.29 -12.14 12.88
C LEU A 6 -47.81 -13.58 12.88
N GLY A 7 -47.01 -14.56 13.33
CA GLY A 7 -47.45 -15.96 13.44
C GLY A 7 -48.49 -16.22 14.55
N ARG A 8 -48.53 -15.39 15.60
CA ARG A 8 -49.59 -15.44 16.63
C ARG A 8 -50.83 -14.62 16.27
N ILE A 9 -50.68 -13.60 15.43
CA ILE A 9 -51.83 -12.87 14.86
C ILE A 9 -52.49 -13.70 13.77
N SER A 10 -51.74 -14.44 12.94
CA SER A 10 -52.32 -15.24 11.84
C SER A 10 -53.12 -16.45 12.30
N THR A 11 -52.79 -17.06 13.45
CA THR A 11 -53.58 -18.17 14.01
C THR A 11 -54.87 -17.69 14.66
N VAL A 12 -54.83 -16.57 15.39
CA VAL A 12 -56.04 -15.97 16.00
C VAL A 12 -56.92 -15.25 14.97
N SER A 13 -56.34 -14.62 13.94
CA SER A 13 -57.10 -13.99 12.83
C SER A 13 -57.62 -15.00 11.83
N GLY A 14 -56.92 -16.13 11.65
CA GLY A 14 -57.30 -17.21 10.75
C GLY A 14 -58.59 -17.91 11.18
N GLU A 15 -58.82 -18.06 12.48
CA GLU A 15 -60.05 -18.63 13.04
C GLU A 15 -61.22 -17.62 13.08
N LEU A 16 -60.96 -16.33 13.31
CA LEU A 16 -62.01 -15.29 13.41
C LEU A 16 -62.49 -14.73 12.06
N TYR A 17 -61.62 -14.70 11.04
CA TYR A 17 -61.92 -14.06 9.75
C TYR A 17 -61.87 -15.03 8.56
N GLN A 18 -61.85 -16.35 8.80
CA GLN A 18 -61.66 -17.37 7.77
C GLN A 18 -62.66 -17.24 6.61
N GLU A 19 -63.94 -17.02 6.92
CA GLU A 19 -64.99 -16.85 5.91
C GLU A 19 -64.83 -15.53 5.15
N LEU A 20 -64.52 -14.42 5.83
CA LEU A 20 -64.29 -13.12 5.20
C LEU A 20 -63.03 -13.12 4.31
N LEU A 21 -61.95 -13.75 4.74
CA LEU A 21 -60.71 -13.90 3.97
C LEU A 21 -60.92 -14.79 2.74
N SER A 22 -61.71 -15.86 2.86
CA SER A 22 -62.03 -16.71 1.72
C SER A 22 -62.91 -15.98 0.68
N CYS A 23 -63.87 -15.17 1.12
CA CYS A 23 -64.65 -14.29 0.24
C CYS A 23 -63.80 -13.22 -0.46
N LEU A 24 -62.76 -12.69 0.19
CA LEU A 24 -61.88 -11.66 -0.36
C LEU A 24 -60.73 -12.22 -1.21
N SER A 25 -60.39 -13.51 -1.07
CA SER A 25 -59.28 -14.15 -1.78
C SER A 25 -59.40 -14.06 -3.31
N VAL A 26 -60.59 -14.32 -3.87
CA VAL A 26 -60.82 -14.28 -5.32
C VAL A 26 -60.78 -12.84 -5.86
N PRO A 27 -61.49 -11.85 -5.28
CA PRO A 27 -61.37 -10.44 -5.67
C PRO A 27 -59.94 -9.90 -5.58
N LEU A 28 -59.21 -10.17 -4.48
CA LEU A 28 -57.84 -9.70 -4.29
C LEU A 28 -56.88 -10.34 -5.30
N SER A 29 -57.03 -11.64 -5.57
CA SER A 29 -56.25 -12.33 -6.60
C SER A 29 -56.49 -11.76 -8.00
N ASN A 30 -57.74 -11.41 -8.33
CA ASN A 30 -58.09 -10.79 -9.61
C ASN A 30 -57.56 -9.37 -9.71
N LEU A 31 -57.63 -8.59 -8.63
CA LEU A 31 -57.06 -7.25 -8.57
C LEU A 31 -55.54 -7.31 -8.77
N PHE A 32 -54.84 -8.20 -8.06
CA PHE A 32 -53.41 -8.41 -8.21
C PHE A 32 -53.04 -8.78 -9.66
N LYS A 33 -53.76 -9.70 -10.31
CA LYS A 33 -53.53 -10.07 -11.72
C LYS A 33 -53.70 -8.88 -12.67
N LYS A 34 -54.74 -8.06 -12.47
CA LYS A 34 -54.96 -6.85 -13.29
C LYS A 34 -53.86 -5.82 -13.07
N THR A 35 -53.48 -5.56 -11.83
CA THR A 35 -52.38 -4.64 -11.47
C THR A 35 -51.05 -5.12 -12.06
N HIS A 36 -50.75 -6.42 -11.96
CA HIS A 36 -49.57 -7.02 -12.59
C HIS A 36 -49.60 -6.86 -14.12
N SER A 37 -50.75 -7.09 -14.76
CA SER A 37 -50.89 -6.90 -16.21
C SER A 37 -50.65 -5.45 -16.63
N LEU A 38 -51.18 -4.49 -15.87
CA LEU A 38 -50.97 -3.06 -16.09
C LEU A 38 -49.49 -2.70 -15.93
N GLN A 39 -48.84 -3.18 -14.88
CA GLN A 39 -47.42 -2.97 -14.64
C GLN A 39 -46.56 -3.51 -15.79
N VAL A 40 -46.83 -4.72 -16.28
CA VAL A 40 -46.10 -5.28 -17.43
C VAL A 40 -46.29 -4.44 -18.69
N ALA A 41 -47.51 -3.97 -18.94
CA ALA A 41 -47.79 -3.08 -20.08
C ALA A 41 -47.04 -1.74 -19.93
N PHE A 42 -47.06 -1.14 -18.74
CA PHE A 42 -46.34 0.09 -18.43
C PHE A 42 -44.84 -0.06 -18.65
N LEU A 43 -44.21 -1.12 -18.12
CA LEU A 43 -42.78 -1.35 -18.29
C LEU A 43 -42.40 -1.60 -19.75
N ARG A 44 -43.27 -2.21 -20.56
CA ARG A 44 -43.04 -2.34 -22.02
C ARG A 44 -43.04 -0.98 -22.72
N LEU A 45 -43.98 -0.10 -22.38
CA LEU A 45 -44.01 1.27 -22.91
C LEU A 45 -42.78 2.05 -22.49
N LEU A 46 -42.40 1.96 -21.22
CA LEU A 46 -41.23 2.64 -20.67
C LEU A 46 -39.94 2.24 -21.39
N ASN A 47 -39.79 0.95 -21.71
CA ASN A 47 -38.64 0.45 -22.46
C ASN A 47 -38.50 1.01 -23.88
N ASN A 48 -39.58 1.54 -24.46
CA ASN A 48 -39.60 2.15 -25.79
C ASN A 48 -39.38 3.66 -25.76
N LEU A 49 -39.37 4.29 -24.57
CA LEU A 49 -39.06 5.71 -24.45
C LEU A 49 -37.57 5.94 -24.75
N ARG A 50 -37.31 6.82 -25.72
CA ARG A 50 -35.97 7.35 -26.00
C ARG A 50 -35.95 8.80 -25.56
N VAL A 51 -35.06 9.12 -24.63
CA VAL A 51 -34.83 10.48 -24.16
C VAL A 51 -33.83 11.11 -25.12
N SER A 52 -34.19 12.23 -25.75
CA SER A 52 -33.30 12.98 -26.66
C SER A 52 -32.22 13.73 -25.89
N ASP A 53 -31.09 14.04 -26.51
CA ASP A 53 -29.97 14.75 -25.84
C ASP A 53 -30.36 16.16 -25.33
N GLN A 54 -31.39 16.77 -25.93
CA GLN A 54 -32.01 18.00 -25.43
C GLN A 54 -33.27 17.63 -24.64
N VAL A 55 -33.12 17.45 -23.32
CA VAL A 55 -34.21 17.16 -22.38
C VAL A 55 -34.69 18.46 -21.73
N THR A 56 -35.99 18.69 -21.74
CA THR A 56 -36.60 19.80 -21.00
C THR A 56 -36.64 19.51 -19.50
N GLU A 57 -36.66 20.55 -18.66
CA GLU A 57 -36.77 20.38 -17.20
C GLU A 57 -38.03 19.58 -16.80
N GLN A 58 -39.12 19.74 -17.53
CA GLN A 58 -40.35 18.97 -17.34
C GLN A 58 -40.13 17.47 -17.61
N GLU A 59 -39.47 17.11 -18.71
CA GLU A 59 -39.16 15.71 -19.03
C GLU A 59 -38.22 15.09 -17.99
N VAL A 60 -37.25 15.85 -17.46
CA VAL A 60 -36.41 15.41 -16.33
C VAL A 60 -37.26 15.10 -15.11
N GLN A 61 -38.20 15.98 -14.74
CA GLN A 61 -39.12 15.76 -13.61
C GLN A 61 -40.01 14.52 -13.82
N GLU A 62 -40.56 14.34 -15.02
CA GLU A 62 -41.40 13.19 -15.36
C GLU A 62 -40.63 11.87 -15.26
N ILE A 63 -39.40 11.81 -15.81
CA ILE A 63 -38.55 10.61 -15.73
C ILE A 63 -38.17 10.32 -14.27
N THR A 64 -37.80 11.34 -13.50
CA THR A 64 -37.51 11.18 -12.06
C THR A 64 -38.74 10.67 -11.31
N GLN A 65 -39.93 11.21 -11.58
CA GLN A 65 -41.17 10.76 -10.94
C GLN A 65 -41.50 9.31 -11.29
N VAL A 66 -41.26 8.89 -12.54
CA VAL A 66 -41.42 7.50 -12.95
C VAL A 66 -40.47 6.59 -12.17
N CYS A 67 -39.19 6.94 -12.06
CA CYS A 67 -38.22 6.15 -11.29
C CYS A 67 -38.60 6.06 -9.82
N ARG A 68 -39.03 7.15 -9.20
CA ARG A 68 -39.52 7.18 -7.80
C ARG A 68 -40.77 6.32 -7.62
N GLY A 69 -41.78 6.48 -8.48
CA GLY A 69 -43.00 5.67 -8.40
C GLY A 69 -42.76 4.18 -8.63
N LEU A 70 -41.82 3.81 -9.52
CA LEU A 70 -41.39 2.42 -9.67
C LEU A 70 -40.71 1.89 -8.40
N PHE A 71 -39.90 2.72 -7.73
CA PHE A 71 -39.25 2.36 -6.48
C PHE A 71 -40.26 2.19 -5.33
N ASP A 72 -41.25 3.08 -5.20
CA ASP A 72 -42.33 2.96 -4.21
C ASP A 72 -43.08 1.62 -4.35
N VAL A 73 -43.44 1.27 -5.60
CA VAL A 73 -44.08 -0.03 -5.89
C VAL A 73 -43.12 -1.17 -5.57
N CYS A 74 -41.83 -1.01 -5.85
CA CYS A 74 -40.82 -2.02 -5.57
C CYS A 74 -40.74 -2.33 -4.07
N GLN A 75 -40.71 -1.32 -3.20
CA GLN A 75 -40.65 -1.49 -1.75
C GLN A 75 -41.82 -2.33 -1.22
N ILE A 76 -43.02 -2.14 -1.78
CA ILE A 76 -44.22 -2.91 -1.40
C ILE A 76 -44.09 -4.36 -1.86
N VAL A 77 -43.69 -4.56 -3.12
CA VAL A 77 -43.73 -5.86 -3.79
C VAL A 77 -42.59 -6.79 -3.35
N THR A 78 -41.49 -6.28 -2.80
CA THR A 78 -40.36 -7.09 -2.31
C THR A 78 -40.79 -8.21 -1.35
N SER A 79 -41.80 -7.96 -0.51
CA SER A 79 -42.35 -8.96 0.43
C SER A 79 -43.47 -9.84 -0.15
N LEU A 80 -43.98 -9.52 -1.35
CA LEU A 80 -45.16 -10.13 -1.95
C LEU A 80 -44.82 -11.05 -3.14
N ASP A 81 -44.02 -10.56 -4.09
CA ASP A 81 -43.67 -11.30 -5.31
C ASP A 81 -42.26 -10.94 -5.81
N MET A 82 -41.37 -11.93 -5.73
CA MET A 82 -39.95 -11.74 -6.08
C MET A 82 -39.72 -11.55 -7.58
N LYS A 83 -40.58 -12.10 -8.45
CA LYS A 83 -40.42 -11.96 -9.91
C LYS A 83 -40.76 -10.53 -10.33
N LEU A 84 -41.79 -9.95 -9.72
CA LEU A 84 -42.13 -8.55 -9.90
C LEU A 84 -41.04 -7.63 -9.36
N MET A 85 -40.53 -7.88 -8.15
CA MET A 85 -39.42 -7.11 -7.57
C MET A 85 -38.20 -7.09 -8.51
N VAL A 86 -37.79 -8.25 -9.03
CA VAL A 86 -36.66 -8.34 -9.99
C VAL A 86 -36.93 -7.53 -11.27
N THR A 87 -38.17 -7.55 -11.75
CA THR A 87 -38.56 -6.84 -12.98
C THR A 87 -38.55 -5.32 -12.76
N LEU A 88 -39.03 -4.86 -11.60
CA LEU A 88 -39.00 -3.46 -11.20
C LEU A 88 -37.58 -2.94 -11.05
N TRP A 89 -36.73 -3.64 -10.29
CA TRP A 89 -35.33 -3.22 -10.16
C TRP A 89 -34.60 -3.17 -11.48
N LYS A 90 -34.81 -4.13 -12.39
CA LYS A 90 -34.24 -4.06 -13.74
C LYS A 90 -34.66 -2.81 -14.50
N ALA A 91 -35.93 -2.42 -14.38
CA ALA A 91 -36.43 -1.19 -15.01
C ALA A 91 -35.83 0.05 -14.35
N ILE A 92 -35.87 0.15 -13.01
CA ILE A 92 -35.29 1.26 -12.24
C ILE A 92 -33.82 1.43 -12.61
N SER A 93 -33.02 0.36 -12.52
CA SER A 93 -31.59 0.40 -12.85
C SER A 93 -31.32 0.84 -14.28
N LYS A 94 -32.06 0.32 -15.26
CA LYS A 94 -31.90 0.69 -16.67
C LYS A 94 -32.15 2.18 -16.88
N HIS A 95 -33.24 2.71 -16.32
CA HIS A 95 -33.64 4.10 -16.55
C HIS A 95 -32.86 5.09 -15.67
N ALA A 96 -32.45 4.70 -14.47
CA ALA A 96 -31.58 5.48 -13.61
C ALA A 96 -30.22 5.71 -14.29
N VAL A 97 -29.54 4.62 -14.69
CA VAL A 97 -28.21 4.71 -15.31
C VAL A 97 -28.28 5.35 -16.69
N GLY A 98 -29.25 4.94 -17.52
CA GLY A 98 -29.38 5.47 -18.88
C GLY A 98 -29.64 6.98 -18.94
N ASN A 99 -30.18 7.58 -17.88
CA ASN A 99 -30.46 9.02 -17.81
C ASN A 99 -29.66 9.73 -16.71
N LYS A 100 -28.58 9.12 -16.19
CA LYS A 100 -27.78 9.63 -15.05
C LYS A 100 -27.45 11.11 -15.18
N ALA A 101 -27.01 11.55 -16.37
CA ALA A 101 -26.58 12.93 -16.62
C ALA A 101 -27.69 13.96 -16.38
N HIS A 102 -28.96 13.57 -16.51
CA HIS A 102 -30.11 14.47 -16.40
C HIS A 102 -30.83 14.34 -15.06
N ILE A 103 -31.07 13.11 -14.59
CA ILE A 103 -31.87 12.87 -13.38
C ILE A 103 -31.03 12.63 -12.13
N GLY A 104 -29.71 12.45 -12.25
CA GLY A 104 -28.86 11.97 -11.15
C GLY A 104 -28.93 12.82 -9.88
N GLN A 105 -28.95 14.15 -10.01
CA GLN A 105 -29.05 15.07 -8.86
C GLN A 105 -30.46 15.12 -8.24
N HIS A 106 -31.48 14.71 -9.00
CA HIS A 106 -32.88 14.72 -8.55
C HIS A 106 -33.34 13.35 -8.05
N LEU A 107 -32.65 12.29 -8.45
CA LEU A 107 -32.95 10.94 -8.04
C LEU A 107 -32.38 10.71 -6.64
N GLU A 108 -33.24 10.33 -5.69
CA GLU A 108 -32.86 10.03 -4.30
C GLU A 108 -32.18 8.65 -4.23
N VAL A 109 -31.01 8.54 -4.87
CA VAL A 109 -30.26 7.28 -4.99
C VAL A 109 -29.86 6.74 -3.62
N GLY A 110 -29.58 7.64 -2.66
CA GLY A 110 -29.29 7.27 -1.27
C GLY A 110 -30.39 6.41 -0.64
N ASP A 111 -31.67 6.74 -0.85
CA ASP A 111 -32.80 5.96 -0.32
C ASP A 111 -32.93 4.58 -0.96
N MET A 112 -32.63 4.50 -2.27
CA MET A 112 -32.58 3.22 -2.99
C MET A 112 -31.46 2.32 -2.46
N VAL A 113 -30.28 2.89 -2.25
CA VAL A 113 -29.12 2.20 -1.65
C VAL A 113 -29.45 1.74 -0.24
N ASN A 114 -29.99 2.62 0.61
CA ASN A 114 -30.38 2.31 1.99
C ASN A 114 -31.39 1.16 2.05
N HIS A 115 -32.42 1.18 1.20
CA HIS A 115 -33.41 0.11 1.12
C HIS A 115 -32.77 -1.22 0.70
N LEU A 116 -31.92 -1.22 -0.34
CA LEU A 116 -31.21 -2.42 -0.79
C LEU A 116 -30.29 -2.97 0.30
N CYS A 117 -29.54 -2.13 1.02
CA CYS A 117 -28.71 -2.55 2.14
C CYS A 117 -29.54 -3.26 3.22
N GLY A 118 -30.68 -2.69 3.62
CA GLY A 118 -31.57 -3.29 4.62
C GLY A 118 -32.19 -4.63 4.18
N GLU A 119 -32.61 -4.72 2.92
CA GLU A 119 -33.15 -5.96 2.34
C GLU A 119 -32.09 -7.06 2.26
N ILE A 120 -30.88 -6.72 1.79
CA ILE A 120 -29.77 -7.66 1.72
C ILE A 120 -29.37 -8.12 3.12
N GLN A 121 -29.25 -7.23 4.10
CA GLN A 121 -28.97 -7.61 5.49
C GLN A 121 -30.02 -8.59 6.04
N THR A 122 -31.30 -8.25 5.89
CA THR A 122 -32.40 -9.07 6.42
C THR A 122 -32.46 -10.43 5.73
N GLY A 123 -32.37 -10.43 4.40
CA GLY A 123 -32.38 -11.66 3.62
C GLY A 123 -31.12 -12.50 3.83
N PHE A 124 -29.97 -11.90 4.12
CA PHE A 124 -28.73 -12.62 4.44
C PHE A 124 -28.85 -13.38 5.78
N VAL A 125 -29.40 -12.73 6.81
CA VAL A 125 -29.70 -13.42 8.08
C VAL A 125 -30.66 -14.58 7.87
N TYR A 126 -31.68 -14.41 7.02
CA TYR A 126 -32.60 -15.49 6.66
C TYR A 126 -31.91 -16.61 5.87
N LEU A 127 -31.04 -16.28 4.90
CA LEU A 127 -30.26 -17.24 4.12
C LEU A 127 -29.45 -18.16 5.04
N LEU A 128 -28.81 -17.59 6.06
CA LEU A 128 -28.03 -18.34 7.04
C LEU A 128 -28.89 -19.29 7.90
N GLN A 129 -30.18 -18.97 8.11
CA GLN A 129 -31.11 -19.86 8.83
C GLN A 129 -31.55 -21.07 8.00
N LEU A 130 -31.40 -21.01 6.67
CA LEU A 130 -31.75 -22.11 5.76
C LEU A 130 -30.62 -23.15 5.65
N LEU A 131 -29.42 -22.82 6.14
CA LEU A 131 -28.28 -23.74 6.10
C LEU A 131 -28.47 -24.92 7.08
N PRO A 132 -27.87 -26.08 6.77
CA PRO A 132 -27.71 -27.14 7.75
C PRO A 132 -26.99 -26.63 9.00
N ARG A 133 -27.49 -26.96 10.19
CA ARG A 133 -26.75 -26.67 11.42
C ARG A 133 -25.69 -27.74 11.61
N LEU A 134 -24.45 -27.31 11.81
CA LEU A 134 -23.33 -28.17 12.11
C LEU A 134 -22.96 -28.05 13.59
N ASP A 135 -22.50 -29.13 14.21
CA ASP A 135 -21.81 -29.05 15.51
C ASP A 135 -20.36 -28.58 15.33
N LEU A 136 -19.64 -28.40 16.44
CA LEU A 136 -18.24 -27.96 16.42
C LEU A 136 -17.29 -28.95 15.72
N GLU A 137 -17.71 -30.22 15.54
CA GLU A 137 -16.99 -31.28 14.86
C GLU A 137 -17.44 -31.43 13.38
N GLY A 138 -18.30 -30.53 12.88
CA GLY A 138 -18.80 -30.54 11.51
C GLY A 138 -19.90 -31.57 11.24
N ARG A 139 -20.50 -32.18 12.28
CA ARG A 139 -21.60 -33.13 12.14
C ARG A 139 -22.93 -32.41 11.94
N VAL A 140 -23.74 -32.92 11.03
CA VAL A 140 -25.04 -32.34 10.69
C VAL A 140 -26.06 -32.56 11.81
N LEU A 141 -26.51 -31.47 12.43
CA LEU A 141 -27.55 -31.41 13.45
C LEU A 141 -28.95 -31.18 12.85
N SER A 142 -29.04 -30.56 11.67
CA SER A 142 -30.30 -30.38 10.93
C SER A 142 -30.05 -30.35 9.42
N GLN A 143 -30.98 -30.89 8.62
CA GLN A 143 -30.78 -31.03 7.18
C GLN A 143 -30.86 -29.71 6.36
N GLY A 144 -31.26 -28.60 6.96
CA GLY A 144 -31.43 -27.32 6.26
C GLY A 144 -32.53 -27.35 5.18
N ASP A 145 -32.64 -26.28 4.39
CA ASP A 145 -33.49 -26.19 3.20
C ASP A 145 -32.66 -25.73 2.00
N GLU A 146 -32.05 -26.68 1.28
CA GLU A 146 -31.23 -26.42 0.09
C GLU A 146 -32.01 -25.64 -0.99
N LYS A 147 -33.28 -25.97 -1.21
CA LYS A 147 -34.07 -25.32 -2.27
C LYS A 147 -34.37 -23.88 -1.90
N GLY A 148 -34.74 -23.64 -0.65
CA GLY A 148 -34.92 -22.29 -0.10
C GLY A 148 -33.62 -21.49 -0.14
N PHE A 149 -32.50 -22.11 0.24
CA PHE A 149 -31.17 -21.51 0.22
C PHE A 149 -30.80 -21.04 -1.19
N GLN A 150 -30.84 -21.93 -2.19
CA GLN A 150 -30.51 -21.61 -3.59
C GLN A 150 -31.40 -20.50 -4.16
N LYS A 151 -32.69 -20.50 -3.80
CA LYS A 151 -33.63 -19.46 -4.22
C LYS A 151 -33.27 -18.11 -3.60
N SER A 152 -33.03 -18.07 -2.28
CA SER A 152 -32.71 -16.86 -1.53
C SER A 152 -31.36 -16.29 -1.96
N LEU A 153 -30.35 -17.15 -2.17
CA LEU A 153 -29.02 -16.75 -2.62
C LEU A 153 -29.07 -16.05 -3.99
N LYS A 154 -29.84 -16.58 -4.94
CA LYS A 154 -30.01 -15.96 -6.27
C LYS A 154 -30.64 -14.58 -6.19
N ILE A 155 -31.59 -14.39 -5.27
CA ILE A 155 -32.27 -13.10 -5.07
C ILE A 155 -31.31 -12.10 -4.45
N LEU A 156 -30.63 -12.48 -3.37
CA LEU A 156 -29.64 -11.63 -2.71
C LEU A 156 -28.51 -11.27 -3.67
N GLY A 157 -28.01 -12.23 -4.45
CA GLY A 157 -26.99 -11.98 -5.45
C GLY A 157 -27.46 -11.05 -6.57
N PHE A 158 -28.75 -11.04 -6.91
CA PHE A 158 -29.32 -10.04 -7.81
C PHE A 158 -29.38 -8.65 -7.15
N GLN A 159 -29.90 -8.55 -5.92
CA GLN A 159 -29.96 -7.28 -5.18
C GLN A 159 -28.58 -6.67 -4.96
N MET A 160 -27.58 -7.50 -4.60
CA MET A 160 -26.18 -7.08 -4.46
C MET A 160 -25.63 -6.51 -5.76
N LYS A 161 -25.93 -7.13 -6.92
CA LYS A 161 -25.53 -6.58 -8.23
C LYS A 161 -26.15 -5.22 -8.52
N ILE A 162 -27.41 -5.01 -8.15
CA ILE A 162 -28.06 -3.71 -8.29
C ILE A 162 -27.43 -2.69 -7.34
N LEU A 163 -27.16 -3.06 -6.09
CA LEU A 163 -26.48 -2.21 -5.11
C LEU A 163 -25.11 -1.75 -5.62
N VAL A 164 -24.26 -2.68 -6.08
CA VAL A 164 -22.94 -2.38 -6.67
C VAL A 164 -23.07 -1.42 -7.84
N MET A 165 -24.03 -1.67 -8.72
CA MET A 165 -24.26 -0.80 -9.87
C MET A 165 -24.65 0.62 -9.43
N LEU A 166 -25.59 0.79 -8.50
CA LEU A 166 -25.99 2.12 -8.05
C LEU A 166 -24.83 2.86 -7.38
N VAL A 167 -24.10 2.19 -6.48
CA VAL A 167 -22.95 2.78 -5.78
C VAL A 167 -21.84 3.19 -6.76
N ARG A 168 -21.54 2.36 -7.76
CA ARG A 168 -20.50 2.64 -8.74
C ARG A 168 -20.91 3.73 -9.73
N GLU A 169 -22.13 3.66 -10.27
CA GLU A 169 -22.58 4.62 -11.28
C GLU A 169 -22.91 5.98 -10.67
N PHE A 170 -23.24 6.07 -9.37
CA PHE A 170 -23.63 7.32 -8.72
C PHE A 170 -22.69 7.72 -7.58
N SER A 171 -21.42 7.29 -7.59
CA SER A 171 -20.42 7.52 -6.53
C SER A 171 -20.36 8.97 -6.01
N ASP A 172 -20.45 9.93 -6.93
CA ASP A 172 -20.32 11.38 -6.64
C ASP A 172 -21.63 12.03 -6.19
N LEU A 173 -22.73 11.26 -6.23
CA LEU A 173 -24.10 11.69 -5.94
C LEU A 173 -24.71 10.89 -4.79
N LEU A 174 -23.89 10.13 -4.05
CA LEU A 174 -24.33 9.46 -2.84
C LEU A 174 -24.52 10.51 -1.73
N ASP A 175 -25.69 10.48 -1.10
CA ASP A 175 -26.04 11.36 0.02
C ASP A 175 -26.53 10.49 1.18
N ARG A 176 -25.74 10.44 2.26
CA ARG A 176 -26.08 9.81 3.56
C ARG A 176 -26.38 8.32 3.52
N CYS A 177 -25.82 7.57 2.57
CA CYS A 177 -25.99 6.12 2.49
C CYS A 177 -24.72 5.33 2.82
N GLU A 178 -23.56 6.00 2.93
CA GLU A 178 -22.25 5.43 3.18
C GLU A 178 -22.23 4.60 4.47
N GLN A 179 -22.87 5.12 5.54
CA GLN A 179 -23.04 4.41 6.81
C GLN A 179 -23.81 3.10 6.65
N GLN A 180 -24.84 3.07 5.80
CA GLN A 180 -25.62 1.84 5.59
C GLN A 180 -24.85 0.82 4.76
N VAL A 181 -24.08 1.27 3.76
CA VAL A 181 -23.18 0.39 3.02
C VAL A 181 -22.13 -0.18 3.95
N TYR A 182 -21.48 0.64 4.78
CA TYR A 182 -20.52 0.19 5.78
C TYR A 182 -21.14 -0.83 6.77
N ASN A 183 -22.35 -0.56 7.29
CA ASN A 183 -23.05 -1.50 8.17
C ASN A 183 -23.39 -2.83 7.48
N LEU A 184 -23.70 -2.81 6.19
CA LEU A 184 -23.89 -4.03 5.39
C LEU A 184 -22.57 -4.81 5.29
N LEU A 185 -21.46 -4.16 4.93
CA LEU A 185 -20.13 -4.79 4.88
C LEU A 185 -19.81 -5.44 6.22
N LEU A 186 -19.96 -4.69 7.32
CA LEU A 186 -19.71 -5.17 8.68
C LEU A 186 -20.56 -6.40 9.02
N THR A 187 -21.85 -6.37 8.67
CA THR A 187 -22.77 -7.49 8.92
C THR A 187 -22.40 -8.74 8.14
N LEU A 188 -22.01 -8.61 6.86
CA LEU A 188 -21.58 -9.73 6.03
C LEU A 188 -20.33 -10.40 6.60
N HIS A 189 -19.34 -9.59 7.00
CA HIS A 189 -18.09 -10.06 7.60
C HIS A 189 -18.30 -10.70 8.97
N ARG A 190 -19.16 -10.13 9.82
CA ARG A 190 -19.46 -10.67 11.16
C ARG A 190 -20.08 -12.06 11.10
N LEU A 191 -21.01 -12.27 10.17
CA LEU A 191 -21.82 -13.49 10.14
C LEU A 191 -21.18 -14.61 9.30
N LEU A 192 -20.00 -14.39 8.72
CA LEU A 192 -19.26 -15.40 7.95
C LEU A 192 -17.92 -15.73 8.60
N PRO A 193 -17.43 -16.98 8.46
CA PRO A 193 -16.04 -17.30 8.75
C PRO A 193 -15.09 -16.35 8.00
N PRO A 194 -13.97 -15.92 8.61
CA PRO A 194 -13.36 -16.43 9.85
C PRO A 194 -13.81 -15.74 11.15
N SER A 195 -14.91 -14.97 11.16
CA SER A 195 -15.40 -14.34 12.39
C SER A 195 -15.78 -15.37 13.46
N LEU A 196 -15.37 -15.15 14.71
CA LEU A 196 -15.61 -16.05 15.84
C LEU A 196 -17.11 -16.16 16.22
N SER A 197 -17.91 -15.15 15.90
CA SER A 197 -19.35 -15.13 16.11
C SER A 197 -20.15 -15.78 14.97
N ALA A 198 -19.49 -16.19 13.89
CA ALA A 198 -20.15 -16.85 12.76
C ALA A 198 -20.48 -18.31 13.07
N GLN A 199 -21.62 -18.78 12.57
CA GLN A 199 -21.94 -20.21 12.60
C GLN A 199 -21.00 -20.99 11.67
N GLN A 200 -20.78 -22.28 11.95
CA GLN A 200 -20.06 -23.15 11.02
C GLN A 200 -20.87 -23.36 9.73
N ILE A 201 -20.20 -23.23 8.60
CA ILE A 201 -20.76 -23.40 7.25
C ILE A 201 -19.82 -24.33 6.49
N ASP A 202 -20.35 -25.33 5.79
CA ASP A 202 -19.52 -26.16 4.93
C ASP A 202 -18.96 -25.37 3.74
N GLN A 203 -17.87 -25.88 3.19
CA GLN A 203 -17.11 -25.18 2.16
C GLN A 203 -17.92 -24.92 0.88
N LYS A 204 -18.87 -25.81 0.54
CA LYS A 204 -19.72 -25.64 -0.64
C LYS A 204 -20.59 -24.39 -0.47
N HIS A 205 -21.39 -24.32 0.60
CA HIS A 205 -22.25 -23.16 0.84
C HIS A 205 -21.46 -21.87 1.04
N LEU A 206 -20.32 -21.92 1.73
CA LEU A 206 -19.47 -20.75 1.92
C LEU A 206 -18.99 -20.19 0.58
N SER A 207 -18.53 -21.06 -0.34
CA SER A 207 -18.07 -20.66 -1.67
C SER A 207 -19.18 -20.01 -2.51
N GLU A 208 -20.40 -20.53 -2.44
CA GLU A 208 -21.55 -19.98 -3.16
C GLU A 208 -21.97 -18.61 -2.59
N ILE A 209 -21.95 -18.44 -1.27
CA ILE A 209 -22.17 -17.15 -0.62
C ILE A 209 -21.10 -16.14 -1.04
N GLN A 210 -19.83 -16.53 -1.00
CA GLN A 210 -18.71 -15.69 -1.43
C GLN A 210 -18.87 -15.22 -2.87
N GLN A 211 -19.14 -16.14 -3.80
CA GLN A 211 -19.32 -15.82 -5.21
C GLN A 211 -20.46 -14.81 -5.46
N HIS A 212 -21.57 -14.93 -4.75
CA HIS A 212 -22.77 -14.14 -5.03
C HIS A 212 -22.90 -12.85 -4.21
N LEU A 213 -22.27 -12.78 -3.03
CA LEU A 213 -22.43 -11.68 -2.09
C LEU A 213 -21.10 -11.08 -1.68
N THR A 214 -20.20 -11.87 -1.08
CA THR A 214 -19.02 -11.29 -0.43
C THR A 214 -17.96 -10.82 -1.42
N ASN A 215 -17.81 -11.42 -2.60
CA ASN A 215 -16.88 -10.92 -3.63
C ASN A 215 -17.30 -9.55 -4.18
N ALA A 216 -18.58 -9.20 -4.09
CA ALA A 216 -19.05 -7.87 -4.49
C ALA A 216 -18.63 -6.76 -3.52
N THR A 217 -18.22 -7.12 -2.28
CA THR A 217 -17.79 -6.13 -1.28
C THR A 217 -16.52 -5.40 -1.70
N ASP A 218 -15.57 -6.08 -2.34
CA ASP A 218 -14.33 -5.44 -2.82
C ASP A 218 -14.65 -4.40 -3.91
N VAL A 219 -15.64 -4.68 -4.77
CA VAL A 219 -16.12 -3.74 -5.80
C VAL A 219 -16.80 -2.53 -5.14
N LEU A 220 -17.58 -2.73 -4.08
CA LEU A 220 -18.20 -1.65 -3.33
C LEU A 220 -17.16 -0.77 -2.63
N ILE A 221 -16.18 -1.38 -1.96
CA ILE A 221 -15.09 -0.68 -1.30
C ILE A 221 -14.37 0.18 -2.34
N LYS A 222 -13.90 -0.42 -3.45
CA LYS A 222 -13.19 0.31 -4.50
C LYS A 222 -13.97 1.48 -5.09
N ALA A 223 -15.29 1.33 -5.26
CA ALA A 223 -16.15 2.42 -5.74
C ALA A 223 -16.32 3.56 -4.72
N LEU A 224 -16.23 3.26 -3.42
CA LEU A 224 -16.44 4.20 -2.33
C LEU A 224 -15.15 4.83 -1.79
N LEU A 225 -13.97 4.30 -2.11
CA LEU A 225 -12.70 4.87 -1.65
C LEU A 225 -12.50 6.36 -2.02
N PRO A 226 -12.93 6.86 -3.20
CA PRO A 226 -12.87 8.29 -3.49
C PRO A 226 -13.84 9.14 -2.65
N ASN A 227 -14.87 8.53 -2.05
CA ASN A 227 -15.90 9.23 -1.30
C ASN A 227 -15.40 9.53 0.12
N LYS A 228 -15.17 10.82 0.40
CA LYS A 228 -14.68 11.30 1.70
C LYS A 228 -15.59 10.90 2.87
N VAL A 229 -16.91 10.94 2.70
CA VAL A 229 -17.88 10.58 3.74
C VAL A 229 -17.78 9.10 4.09
N PHE A 230 -17.52 8.23 3.11
CA PHE A 230 -17.27 6.81 3.37
C PHE A 230 -15.97 6.59 4.14
N ILE A 231 -14.89 7.30 3.78
CA ILE A 231 -13.63 7.23 4.54
C ILE A 231 -13.83 7.74 5.97
N GLU A 232 -14.52 8.86 6.16
CA GLU A 232 -14.90 9.38 7.49
C GLU A 232 -15.77 8.38 8.26
N THR A 233 -16.70 7.68 7.60
CA THR A 233 -17.52 6.62 8.19
C THR A 233 -16.69 5.42 8.63
N LEU A 234 -15.72 5.02 7.81
CA LEU A 234 -14.80 3.92 8.09
C LEU A 234 -13.91 4.25 9.30
N THR A 235 -13.47 5.50 9.40
CA THR A 235 -12.40 5.96 10.30
C THR A 235 -12.88 6.75 11.52
N GLY A 236 -14.16 7.12 11.56
CA GLY A 236 -14.74 8.08 12.48
C GLY A 236 -14.55 7.74 13.96
N SER A 237 -14.20 8.78 14.72
CA SER A 237 -13.97 8.80 16.17
C SER A 237 -15.14 8.36 17.04
N GLU A 238 -16.38 8.53 16.59
CA GLU A 238 -17.59 8.22 17.36
C GLU A 238 -17.76 6.73 17.67
N LYS A 239 -16.91 5.87 17.10
CA LYS A 239 -16.89 4.43 17.35
C LYS A 239 -16.21 4.04 18.67
N VAL A 240 -15.40 4.92 19.27
CA VAL A 240 -14.65 4.56 20.48
C VAL A 240 -15.59 4.45 21.69
N GLY A 241 -15.93 3.21 22.05
CA GLY A 241 -16.82 2.86 23.17
C GLY A 241 -18.17 2.24 22.80
N VAL A 242 -18.52 2.17 21.50
CA VAL A 242 -19.81 1.61 21.02
C VAL A 242 -19.64 0.38 20.13
N VAL A 243 -18.41 0.08 19.68
CA VAL A 243 -18.13 -1.14 18.90
C VAL A 243 -18.36 -2.35 19.80
N ARG A 244 -19.29 -3.23 19.38
CA ARG A 244 -19.51 -4.51 20.05
C ARG A 244 -18.23 -5.34 19.89
N ASP A 245 -17.85 -6.13 20.89
CA ASP A 245 -16.66 -6.99 20.78
C ASP A 245 -16.65 -7.84 19.50
N GLU A 246 -17.84 -8.28 19.07
CA GLU A 246 -18.08 -9.06 17.84
C GLU A 246 -17.81 -8.31 16.52
N ASP A 247 -17.78 -6.97 16.53
CA ASP A 247 -17.60 -6.13 15.34
C ASP A 247 -16.12 -5.76 15.12
N SER A 248 -15.25 -5.95 16.11
CA SER A 248 -13.82 -5.56 16.04
C SER A 248 -13.05 -6.29 14.95
N PHE A 249 -13.25 -7.61 14.82
CA PHE A 249 -12.59 -8.41 13.80
C PHE A 249 -13.14 -8.15 12.38
N PRO A 250 -14.47 -8.09 12.16
CA PRO A 250 -15.05 -7.62 10.90
C PRO A 250 -14.57 -6.24 10.46
N GLU A 251 -14.47 -5.28 11.38
CA GLU A 251 -13.95 -3.95 11.09
C GLU A 251 -12.50 -4.01 10.61
N LEU A 252 -11.66 -4.80 11.30
CA LEU A 252 -10.28 -5.06 10.88
C LEU A 252 -10.22 -5.65 9.46
N GLN A 253 -11.08 -6.62 9.13
CA GLN A 253 -11.12 -7.20 7.77
C GLN A 253 -11.47 -6.18 6.69
N ILE A 254 -12.40 -5.26 6.98
CA ILE A 254 -12.77 -4.19 6.03
C ILE A 254 -11.60 -3.23 5.85
N LEU A 255 -10.94 -2.84 6.94
CA LEU A 255 -9.76 -1.97 6.92
C LEU A 255 -8.62 -2.58 6.09
N LEU A 256 -8.34 -3.88 6.26
CA LEU A 256 -7.33 -4.57 5.46
C LEU A 256 -7.68 -4.57 3.97
N ARG A 257 -8.94 -4.84 3.62
CA ARG A 257 -9.38 -4.77 2.21
C ARG A 257 -9.26 -3.36 1.63
N VAL A 258 -9.53 -2.34 2.43
CA VAL A 258 -9.32 -0.95 2.04
C VAL A 258 -7.83 -0.72 1.74
N LEU A 259 -6.93 -1.18 2.61
CA LEU A 259 -5.50 -1.11 2.37
C LEU A 259 -5.07 -1.86 1.11
N ASP A 260 -5.64 -3.03 0.81
CA ASP A 260 -5.30 -3.79 -0.40
C ASP A 260 -5.75 -3.08 -1.71
N ASN A 261 -6.79 -2.24 -1.63
CA ASN A 261 -7.37 -1.56 -2.79
C ASN A 261 -6.81 -0.16 -3.01
N LEU A 262 -6.32 0.53 -1.97
CA LEU A 262 -5.79 1.89 -2.06
C LEU A 262 -4.58 2.04 -3.00
N PRO A 263 -3.58 1.15 -3.01
CA PRO A 263 -2.42 1.26 -3.92
C PRO A 263 -2.80 1.16 -5.39
N GLN A 264 -3.96 0.55 -5.69
CA GLN A 264 -4.49 0.42 -7.05
C GLN A 264 -5.22 1.67 -7.53
N MET A 265 -5.44 2.65 -6.64
CA MET A 265 -5.99 3.94 -7.01
C MET A 265 -4.87 4.84 -7.51
N GLU A 266 -5.19 5.69 -8.48
CA GLU A 266 -4.29 6.77 -8.86
C GLU A 266 -4.08 7.65 -7.61
N GLY A 267 -2.85 7.82 -7.14
CA GLY A 267 -2.51 8.56 -5.90
C GLY A 267 -2.67 7.74 -4.62
N SER A 268 -1.55 7.49 -3.94
CA SER A 268 -1.46 6.75 -2.66
C SER A 268 -1.34 7.65 -1.43
N VAL A 269 -1.69 8.94 -1.58
CA VAL A 269 -1.48 9.99 -0.56
C VAL A 269 -2.50 9.85 0.59
N GLU A 270 -3.63 9.22 0.30
CA GLU A 270 -4.77 8.98 1.16
C GLU A 270 -4.41 8.14 2.38
N MET A 271 -3.34 7.33 2.28
CA MET A 271 -2.79 6.54 3.37
C MET A 271 -2.15 7.36 4.48
N GLY A 272 -1.65 8.56 4.15
CA GLY A 272 -1.02 9.50 5.07
C GLY A 272 -1.94 10.64 5.51
N LEU A 273 -3.19 10.68 5.04
CA LEU A 273 -4.12 11.75 5.41
C LEU A 273 -4.56 11.59 6.87
N PRO A 274 -4.54 12.68 7.66
CA PRO A 274 -4.93 12.65 9.06
C PRO A 274 -6.42 12.35 9.23
N LEU A 275 -6.74 11.36 10.06
CA LEU A 275 -8.08 11.04 10.57
C LEU A 275 -8.21 11.64 11.96
N TYR A 276 -9.32 12.30 12.26
CA TYR A 276 -9.58 12.84 13.59
C TYR A 276 -10.21 11.75 14.46
N ILE A 277 -9.44 11.14 15.37
CA ILE A 277 -9.94 10.19 16.36
C ILE A 277 -10.09 10.88 17.72
N THR A 278 -11.28 10.74 18.30
CA THR A 278 -11.63 11.18 19.65
C THR A 278 -11.65 9.92 20.51
N ASP A 279 -10.56 9.63 21.21
CA ASP A 279 -10.48 8.49 22.13
C ASP A 279 -10.74 8.99 23.58
N PRO A 280 -11.88 8.62 24.20
CA PRO A 280 -12.18 8.99 25.58
C PRO A 280 -11.36 8.23 26.64
N SER A 281 -10.61 7.18 26.26
CA SER A 281 -9.78 6.38 27.18
C SER A 281 -8.37 6.94 27.40
N LEU A 282 -7.91 7.84 26.54
CA LEU A 282 -6.68 8.61 26.74
C LEU A 282 -7.01 9.82 27.64
N THR A 283 -6.46 9.83 28.85
CA THR A 283 -6.61 10.94 29.80
C THR A 283 -5.92 12.20 29.26
N GLY A 284 -6.68 13.02 28.54
CA GLY A 284 -6.26 14.31 28.01
C GLY A 284 -7.05 14.65 26.75
N LYS A 285 -7.72 15.81 26.72
CA LYS A 285 -8.43 16.30 25.53
C LYS A 285 -7.42 16.61 24.42
N HIS A 286 -7.04 15.62 23.64
CA HIS A 286 -6.34 15.82 22.38
C HIS A 286 -7.01 14.94 21.33
N GLU A 287 -7.72 15.58 20.40
CA GLU A 287 -7.99 14.99 19.09
C GLU A 287 -6.63 14.62 18.50
N LYS A 288 -6.32 13.32 18.45
CA LYS A 288 -5.09 12.87 17.81
C LYS A 288 -5.43 12.60 16.35
N SER A 289 -4.76 13.33 15.46
CA SER A 289 -4.81 12.96 14.05
C SER A 289 -4.04 11.65 13.87
N MET A 290 -4.70 10.62 13.37
CA MET A 290 -4.10 9.32 13.06
C MET A 290 -4.36 9.00 11.59
N THR A 291 -3.38 8.52 10.85
CA THR A 291 -3.60 8.17 9.44
C THR A 291 -4.38 6.85 9.30
N LEU A 292 -4.93 6.56 8.10
CA LEU A 292 -5.57 5.27 7.84
C LEU A 292 -4.60 4.10 8.04
N TYR A 293 -3.34 4.28 7.61
CA TYR A 293 -2.27 3.32 7.87
C TYR A 293 -2.08 3.06 9.36
N GLU A 294 -1.93 4.13 10.16
CA GLU A 294 -1.71 4.02 11.61
C GLU A 294 -2.91 3.37 12.33
N ASN A 295 -4.14 3.67 11.91
CA ASN A 295 -5.34 3.04 12.49
C ASN A 295 -5.37 1.54 12.18
N CYS A 296 -5.13 1.14 10.93
CA CYS A 296 -5.03 -0.27 10.54
C CYS A 296 -3.91 -0.99 11.31
N CYS A 297 -2.72 -0.40 11.38
CA CYS A 297 -1.58 -0.94 12.10
C CYS A 297 -1.90 -1.12 13.59
N THR A 298 -2.51 -0.13 14.23
CA THR A 298 -2.92 -0.20 15.65
C THR A 298 -3.93 -1.32 15.89
N ARG A 299 -4.94 -1.46 15.02
CA ARG A 299 -5.98 -2.50 15.12
C ARG A 299 -5.40 -3.89 14.90
N LEU A 300 -4.51 -4.07 13.91
CA LEU A 300 -3.76 -5.30 13.69
C LEU A 300 -2.90 -5.67 14.90
N CYS A 301 -2.15 -4.70 15.44
CA CYS A 301 -1.32 -4.89 16.63
C CYS A 301 -2.17 -5.35 17.82
N GLY A 302 -3.30 -4.69 18.08
CA GLY A 302 -4.23 -5.07 19.14
C GLY A 302 -4.81 -6.48 18.94
N PHE A 303 -5.22 -6.81 17.71
CA PHE A 303 -5.73 -8.15 17.38
C PHE A 303 -4.66 -9.23 17.58
N LEU A 304 -3.49 -9.08 16.97
CA LEU A 304 -2.42 -10.07 17.08
C LEU A 304 -1.85 -10.15 18.50
N GLY A 305 -1.78 -9.04 19.23
CA GLY A 305 -1.39 -8.99 20.64
C GLY A 305 -2.38 -9.70 21.57
N SER A 306 -3.63 -9.90 21.14
CA SER A 306 -4.64 -10.69 21.87
C SER A 306 -4.58 -12.19 21.57
N LEU A 307 -3.81 -12.63 20.57
CA LEU A 307 -3.71 -14.04 20.22
C LEU A 307 -3.00 -14.84 21.31
N THR A 308 -3.44 -16.08 21.50
CA THR A 308 -2.73 -17.01 22.38
C THR A 308 -1.40 -17.45 21.74
N THR A 309 -0.41 -17.78 22.57
CA THR A 309 0.91 -18.24 22.11
C THR A 309 0.86 -19.47 21.19
N LYS A 310 -0.19 -20.29 21.28
CA LYS A 310 -0.41 -21.44 20.39
C LYS A 310 -0.61 -21.04 18.91
N LEU A 311 -1.11 -19.84 18.67
CA LEU A 311 -1.39 -19.31 17.32
C LEU A 311 -0.28 -18.39 16.81
N PHE A 312 0.77 -18.13 17.61
CA PHE A 312 1.84 -17.21 17.23
C PHE A 312 2.54 -17.63 15.93
N HIS A 313 2.81 -18.93 15.76
CA HIS A 313 3.40 -19.45 14.51
C HIS A 313 2.59 -19.12 13.25
N LYS A 314 1.25 -19.01 13.35
CA LYS A 314 0.41 -18.57 12.23
C LYS A 314 0.50 -17.08 11.98
N ALA A 315 0.67 -16.27 13.02
CA ALA A 315 0.96 -14.86 12.87
C ALA A 315 2.33 -14.66 12.19
N GLU A 316 3.37 -15.39 12.60
CA GLU A 316 4.69 -15.36 11.96
C GLU A 316 4.65 -15.75 10.49
N GLU A 317 3.94 -16.83 10.14
CA GLU A 317 3.78 -17.28 8.75
C GLU A 317 3.13 -16.19 7.88
N VAL A 318 2.00 -15.63 8.32
CA VAL A 318 1.29 -14.57 7.59
C VAL A 318 2.12 -13.29 7.50
N LEU A 319 2.79 -12.89 8.58
CA LEU A 319 3.63 -11.70 8.56
C LEU A 319 4.82 -11.88 7.62
N LEU A 320 5.43 -13.07 7.55
CA LEU A 320 6.53 -13.35 6.64
C LEU A 320 6.09 -13.31 5.18
N GLU A 321 4.94 -13.90 4.86
CA GLU A 321 4.34 -13.81 3.51
C GLU A 321 4.14 -12.35 3.09
N ASN A 322 3.65 -11.50 4.00
CA ASN A 322 3.38 -10.10 3.72
C ASN A 322 4.63 -9.23 3.70
N VAL A 323 5.64 -9.51 4.53
CA VAL A 323 6.97 -8.86 4.45
C VAL A 323 7.61 -9.12 3.10
N LEU A 324 7.40 -10.30 2.52
CA LEU A 324 7.91 -10.66 1.19
C LEU A 324 6.99 -10.24 0.04
N SER A 325 5.91 -9.50 0.33
CA SER A 325 4.98 -8.99 -0.69
C SER A 325 5.65 -7.97 -1.60
N HIS A 326 5.20 -7.89 -2.86
CA HIS A 326 5.58 -6.83 -3.79
C HIS A 326 4.85 -5.50 -3.51
N ASP A 327 3.77 -5.53 -2.72
CA ASP A 327 3.07 -4.32 -2.31
C ASP A 327 3.79 -3.64 -1.14
N LEU A 328 4.22 -2.40 -1.36
CA LEU A 328 4.96 -1.61 -0.38
C LEU A 328 4.20 -1.47 0.94
N TRP A 329 2.89 -1.27 0.90
CA TRP A 329 2.09 -1.02 2.10
C TRP A 329 1.84 -2.29 2.88
N CYS A 330 1.58 -3.42 2.21
CA CYS A 330 1.49 -4.73 2.87
C CYS A 330 2.81 -5.09 3.57
N HIS A 331 3.94 -4.88 2.90
CA HIS A 331 5.26 -5.12 3.47
C HIS A 331 5.53 -4.21 4.67
N LEU A 332 5.36 -2.89 4.54
CA LEU A 332 5.58 -1.94 5.65
C LEU A 332 4.68 -2.25 6.86
N LEU A 333 3.39 -2.52 6.61
CA LEU A 333 2.43 -2.86 7.65
C LEU A 333 2.83 -4.13 8.40
N ALA A 334 3.26 -5.16 7.66
CA ALA A 334 3.72 -6.41 8.25
C ALA A 334 4.99 -6.21 9.09
N GLU A 335 5.96 -5.40 8.64
CA GLU A 335 7.14 -5.08 9.45
C GLU A 335 6.77 -4.33 10.74
N ASP A 336 5.90 -3.33 10.65
CA ASP A 336 5.50 -2.51 11.80
C ASP A 336 4.78 -3.34 12.85
N VAL A 337 3.86 -4.20 12.41
CA VAL A 337 3.11 -5.12 13.26
C VAL A 337 4.04 -6.17 13.88
N TRP A 338 5.00 -6.71 13.13
CA TRP A 338 5.99 -7.64 13.67
C TRP A 338 6.89 -6.98 14.71
N CYS A 339 7.35 -5.75 14.43
CA CYS A 339 8.12 -4.95 15.38
C CYS A 339 7.33 -4.65 16.65
N PHE A 340 6.01 -4.45 16.56
CA PHE A 340 5.15 -4.32 17.73
C PHE A 340 5.07 -5.64 18.51
N LEU A 341 4.77 -6.77 17.85
CA LEU A 341 4.60 -8.06 18.52
C LEU A 341 5.84 -8.50 19.28
N VAL A 342 7.02 -8.29 18.69
CA VAL A 342 8.29 -8.61 19.32
C VAL A 342 8.58 -7.71 20.52
N ARG A 343 8.23 -6.42 20.44
CA ARG A 343 8.35 -5.47 21.58
C ARG A 343 7.32 -5.73 22.68
N TYR A 344 6.14 -6.21 22.30
CA TYR A 344 5.08 -6.60 23.23
C TYR A 344 5.40 -7.93 23.93
N GLY A 345 6.16 -8.81 23.27
CA GLY A 345 6.63 -10.08 23.80
C GLY A 345 7.85 -9.98 24.72
N SER A 346 8.56 -11.09 24.91
CA SER A 346 9.76 -11.15 25.77
C SER A 346 11.04 -10.75 25.02
N ALA A 347 12.07 -10.34 25.77
CA ALA A 347 13.40 -10.08 25.20
C ALA A 347 14.02 -11.33 24.54
N ASP A 348 13.65 -12.53 25.02
CA ASP A 348 14.01 -13.81 24.42
C ASP A 348 13.35 -13.99 23.05
N LEU A 349 12.06 -13.68 22.93
CA LEU A 349 11.35 -13.72 21.66
C LEU A 349 12.04 -12.81 20.63
N CYS A 350 12.38 -11.58 21.02
CA CYS A 350 13.10 -10.67 20.12
C CYS A 350 14.43 -11.25 19.61
N ARG A 351 15.21 -11.87 20.49
CA ARG A 351 16.46 -12.52 20.12
C ARG A 351 16.21 -13.67 19.15
N ASP A 352 15.25 -14.53 19.45
CA ASP A 352 14.99 -15.73 18.66
C ASP A 352 14.46 -15.37 17.26
N GLN A 353 13.63 -14.32 17.16
CA GLN A 353 13.15 -13.76 15.89
C GLN A 353 14.28 -13.15 15.04
N VAL A 354 15.18 -12.36 15.66
CA VAL A 354 16.35 -11.82 14.94
C VAL A 354 17.24 -12.95 14.42
N ASN A 355 17.53 -13.96 15.23
CA ASN A 355 18.33 -15.11 14.81
C ASN A 355 17.66 -15.88 13.66
N PHE A 356 16.35 -16.10 13.75
CA PHE A 356 15.56 -16.73 12.69
C PHE A 356 15.68 -15.97 11.37
N LEU A 357 15.49 -14.64 11.37
CA LEU A 357 15.57 -13.83 10.15
C LEU A 357 16.98 -13.79 9.56
N VAL A 358 18.01 -13.71 10.40
CA VAL A 358 19.41 -13.77 9.93
C VAL A 358 19.71 -15.11 9.28
N GLU A 359 19.29 -16.22 9.88
CA GLU A 359 19.49 -17.56 9.34
C GLU A 359 18.71 -17.76 8.04
N LEU A 360 17.47 -17.27 7.97
CA LEU A 360 16.65 -17.28 6.76
C LEU A 360 17.34 -16.52 5.60
N MET A 361 17.93 -15.37 5.89
CA MET A 361 18.70 -14.62 4.90
C MET A 361 19.93 -15.39 4.43
N LYS A 362 20.66 -16.07 5.33
CA LYS A 362 21.82 -16.91 4.98
C LYS A 362 21.46 -18.11 4.08
N GLN A 363 20.26 -18.66 4.25
CA GLN A 363 19.75 -19.77 3.43
C GLN A 363 19.14 -19.31 2.10
N SER A 364 18.95 -18.01 1.89
CA SER A 364 18.40 -17.46 0.65
C SER A 364 19.37 -17.65 -0.53
N PRO A 365 18.91 -17.81 -1.79
CA PRO A 365 19.83 -17.95 -2.91
C PRO A 365 20.68 -16.68 -3.13
N PRO A 366 21.95 -16.78 -3.57
CA PRO A 366 22.86 -15.62 -3.73
C PRO A 366 22.32 -14.51 -4.65
N ALA A 367 21.48 -14.86 -5.62
CA ALA A 367 20.83 -13.90 -6.52
C ALA A 367 19.85 -12.95 -5.81
N PHE A 368 19.42 -13.28 -4.59
CA PHE A 368 18.41 -12.55 -3.83
C PHE A 368 18.94 -12.04 -2.47
N GLN A 369 20.25 -12.14 -2.21
CA GLN A 369 20.82 -11.90 -0.88
C GLN A 369 21.36 -10.48 -0.64
N PRO A 370 21.10 -9.89 0.55
CA PRO A 370 19.93 -10.16 1.39
C PRO A 370 18.67 -9.52 0.79
N PRO A 371 17.49 -10.17 0.92
CA PRO A 371 16.23 -9.55 0.52
C PRO A 371 16.03 -8.27 1.33
N PHE A 372 15.89 -7.13 0.65
CA PHE A 372 15.76 -5.82 1.31
C PHE A 372 14.67 -5.79 2.40
N PRO A 373 13.47 -6.37 2.19
CA PRO A 373 12.45 -6.49 3.23
C PRO A 373 12.92 -7.20 4.50
N LEU A 374 13.60 -8.34 4.36
CA LEU A 374 14.08 -9.10 5.51
C LEU A 374 15.21 -8.36 6.24
N LEU A 375 16.11 -7.72 5.48
CA LEU A 375 17.17 -6.91 6.06
C LEU A 375 16.59 -5.72 6.85
N SER A 376 15.62 -5.00 6.27
CA SER A 376 14.92 -3.89 6.90
C SER A 376 14.29 -4.31 8.24
N LEU A 377 13.45 -5.35 8.22
CA LEU A 377 12.84 -5.89 9.44
C LEU A 377 13.89 -6.30 10.47
N THR A 378 14.92 -7.05 10.05
CA THR A 378 15.98 -7.52 10.96
C THR A 378 16.70 -6.35 11.64
N VAL A 379 17.06 -5.32 10.89
CA VAL A 379 17.72 -4.10 11.42
C VAL A 379 16.82 -3.40 12.44
N ARG A 380 15.51 -3.30 12.16
CA ARG A 380 14.54 -2.69 13.07
C ARG A 380 14.37 -3.51 14.36
N LEU A 381 14.37 -4.83 14.27
CA LEU A 381 14.28 -5.71 15.44
C LEU A 381 15.57 -5.71 16.28
N ILE A 382 16.74 -5.56 15.65
CA ILE A 382 18.02 -5.45 16.38
C ILE A 382 18.02 -4.23 17.30
N LYS A 383 17.40 -3.11 16.89
CA LYS A 383 17.19 -1.92 17.74
C LYS A 383 16.32 -2.21 18.98
N CYS A 384 15.53 -3.28 18.95
CA CYS A 384 14.66 -3.69 20.05
C CYS A 384 15.30 -4.71 20.99
N LEU A 385 16.48 -5.25 20.65
CA LEU A 385 17.19 -6.22 21.48
C LEU A 385 17.71 -5.60 22.78
N ALA A 386 17.69 -6.40 23.86
CA ALA A 386 18.41 -6.06 25.08
C ALA A 386 19.93 -5.95 24.79
N PRO A 387 20.68 -5.07 25.50
CA PRO A 387 22.12 -4.85 25.25
C PRO A 387 22.96 -6.14 25.29
N GLU A 388 22.62 -7.07 26.18
CA GLU A 388 23.29 -8.36 26.31
C GLU A 388 23.13 -9.23 25.05
N HIS A 389 21.93 -9.19 24.44
CA HIS A 389 21.61 -9.91 23.21
C HIS A 389 22.28 -9.24 22.01
N GLN A 390 22.36 -7.91 21.98
CA GLN A 390 23.12 -7.17 20.95
C GLN A 390 24.61 -7.54 20.97
N ALA A 391 25.22 -7.64 22.16
CA ALA A 391 26.62 -8.03 22.30
C ALA A 391 26.88 -9.47 21.82
N LYS A 392 26.02 -10.43 22.21
CA LYS A 392 26.10 -11.83 21.77
C LYS A 392 25.91 -11.98 20.26
N LEU A 393 24.93 -11.28 19.70
CA LEU A 393 24.66 -11.27 18.26
C LEU A 393 25.88 -10.73 17.49
N THR A 394 26.43 -9.60 17.94
CA THR A 394 27.62 -8.99 17.34
C THR A 394 28.81 -9.94 17.36
N GLN A 395 29.05 -10.61 18.49
CA GLN A 395 30.13 -11.59 18.60
C GLN A 395 29.92 -12.77 17.64
N SER A 396 28.68 -13.27 17.54
CA SER A 396 28.32 -14.36 16.63
C SER A 396 28.48 -13.99 15.16
N LEU A 397 27.98 -12.82 14.76
CA LEU A 397 28.03 -12.37 13.37
C LEU A 397 29.43 -11.90 12.96
N GLY A 398 30.15 -11.21 13.86
CA GLY A 398 31.51 -10.73 13.59
C GLY A 398 32.57 -11.84 13.55
N ALA A 399 32.28 -13.01 14.13
CA ALA A 399 33.12 -14.20 13.97
C ALA A 399 32.94 -14.88 12.59
N SER A 400 31.89 -14.52 11.85
CA SER A 400 31.63 -15.04 10.52
C SER A 400 32.10 -14.04 9.45
N ASP A 401 32.96 -14.48 8.55
CA ASP A 401 33.33 -13.70 7.36
C ASP A 401 32.27 -13.84 6.23
N ASP A 402 31.08 -14.37 6.53
CA ASP A 402 30.01 -14.49 5.54
C ASP A 402 29.40 -13.12 5.16
N PRO A 403 29.10 -12.88 3.87
CA PRO A 403 28.62 -11.57 3.41
C PRO A 403 27.29 -11.11 4.03
N VAL A 404 26.40 -12.03 4.41
CA VAL A 404 25.09 -11.70 5.00
C VAL A 404 25.30 -11.16 6.42
N SER A 405 26.12 -11.82 7.23
CA SER A 405 26.49 -11.35 8.57
C SER A 405 27.11 -9.96 8.53
N LEU A 406 28.06 -9.73 7.62
CA LEU A 406 28.65 -8.41 7.41
C LEU A 406 27.58 -7.39 7.01
N ARG A 407 26.67 -7.73 6.09
CA ARG A 407 25.63 -6.81 5.63
C ARG A 407 24.63 -6.43 6.74
N VAL A 408 24.24 -7.38 7.58
CA VAL A 408 23.39 -7.13 8.76
C VAL A 408 24.09 -6.20 9.73
N LEU A 409 25.36 -6.48 10.08
CA LEU A 409 26.13 -5.63 10.97
C LEU A 409 26.29 -4.20 10.42
N ALA A 410 26.55 -4.05 9.11
CA ALA A 410 26.71 -2.73 8.47
C ALA A 410 25.47 -1.86 8.66
N SER A 411 24.30 -2.50 8.49
CA SER A 411 23.00 -1.85 8.48
C SER A 411 22.50 -1.54 9.90
N CYS A 412 23.09 -2.17 10.93
CA CYS A 412 22.68 -2.04 12.33
C CYS A 412 23.58 -1.15 13.18
N VAL A 413 24.66 -0.57 12.63
CA VAL A 413 25.63 0.24 13.40
C VAL A 413 24.93 1.34 14.20
N GLN A 414 23.96 2.07 13.59
CA GLN A 414 23.17 3.09 14.29
C GLN A 414 22.19 2.53 15.34
N GLY A 415 21.93 1.23 15.32
CA GLY A 415 20.97 0.57 16.20
C GLY A 415 21.56 0.08 17.52
N PHE A 416 22.89 0.09 17.67
CA PHE A 416 23.54 -0.32 18.91
C PHE A 416 23.53 0.83 19.92
N SER A 417 23.04 0.53 21.13
CA SER A 417 22.96 1.53 22.21
C SER A 417 24.31 1.79 22.89
N ASP A 418 25.25 0.84 22.80
CA ASP A 418 26.58 0.95 23.39
C ASP A 418 27.62 1.46 22.36
N PRO A 419 28.24 2.63 22.60
CA PRO A 419 29.31 3.15 21.74
C PRO A 419 30.51 2.22 21.61
N GLY A 420 30.83 1.44 22.66
CA GLY A 420 31.95 0.49 22.63
C GLY A 420 31.69 -0.66 21.66
N LEU A 421 30.50 -1.26 21.74
CA LEU A 421 30.04 -2.27 20.79
C LEU A 421 30.00 -1.73 19.36
N CYS A 422 29.44 -0.53 19.16
CA CYS A 422 29.38 0.13 17.85
C CYS A 422 30.76 0.27 17.22
N GLN A 423 31.73 0.79 17.99
CA GLN A 423 33.11 0.94 17.52
C GLN A 423 33.80 -0.41 17.24
N GLY A 424 33.52 -1.44 18.05
CA GLY A 424 34.00 -2.80 17.82
C GLY A 424 33.48 -3.40 16.52
N VAL A 425 32.19 -3.19 16.20
CA VAL A 425 31.57 -3.58 14.94
C VAL A 425 32.24 -2.88 13.76
N ILE A 426 32.35 -1.55 13.82
CA ILE A 426 33.00 -0.75 12.76
C ILE A 426 34.41 -1.26 12.47
N HIS A 427 35.20 -1.54 13.52
CA HIS A 427 36.55 -2.06 13.38
C HIS A 427 36.58 -3.44 12.71
N SER A 428 35.84 -4.41 13.28
CA SER A 428 35.81 -5.79 12.76
C SER A 428 35.32 -5.84 11.31
N MET A 429 34.26 -5.09 11.00
CA MET A 429 33.69 -5.03 9.67
C MET A 429 34.60 -4.40 8.64
N SER A 430 35.17 -3.23 8.95
CA SER A 430 36.06 -2.53 8.01
C SER A 430 37.29 -3.38 7.71
N GLU A 431 37.81 -4.12 8.69
CA GLU A 431 38.93 -5.03 8.49
C GLU A 431 38.55 -6.24 7.62
N SER A 432 37.44 -6.93 7.91
CA SER A 432 36.96 -8.06 7.11
C SER A 432 36.59 -7.64 5.68
N CYS A 433 35.91 -6.51 5.48
CA CYS A 433 35.62 -5.97 4.15
C CYS A 433 36.91 -5.59 3.40
N SER A 434 37.89 -4.95 4.05
CA SER A 434 39.17 -4.63 3.42
C SER A 434 39.93 -5.89 2.99
N ARG A 435 39.89 -6.96 3.80
CA ARG A 435 40.52 -8.25 3.49
C ARG A 435 39.84 -8.92 2.30
N LEU A 436 38.51 -9.01 2.33
CA LEU A 436 37.70 -9.60 1.26
C LEU A 436 37.87 -8.84 -0.06
N LEU A 437 37.83 -7.50 -0.02
CA LEU A 437 38.02 -6.67 -1.20
C LEU A 437 39.41 -6.90 -1.82
N ARG A 438 40.46 -7.02 -0.99
CA ARG A 438 41.81 -7.34 -1.47
C ARG A 438 41.91 -8.73 -2.08
N GLU A 439 41.25 -9.72 -1.50
CA GLU A 439 41.22 -11.09 -2.04
C GLU A 439 40.60 -11.09 -3.45
N ILE A 440 39.41 -10.51 -3.59
CA ILE A 440 38.67 -10.48 -4.86
C ILE A 440 39.42 -9.70 -5.95
N THR A 441 40.05 -8.59 -5.61
CA THR A 441 40.72 -7.70 -6.60
C THR A 441 42.12 -8.15 -7.02
N THR A 442 42.58 -9.31 -6.57
CA THR A 442 43.86 -9.90 -7.01
C THR A 442 43.74 -10.77 -8.25
N THR A 443 42.52 -11.13 -8.66
CA THR A 443 42.26 -11.95 -9.85
C THR A 443 42.24 -11.12 -11.13
N GLU A 444 42.79 -11.64 -12.23
CA GLU A 444 42.79 -10.95 -13.54
C GLU A 444 41.42 -10.98 -14.23
N GLU A 445 40.64 -12.04 -14.02
CA GLU A 445 39.28 -12.21 -14.56
C GLU A 445 38.30 -12.51 -13.42
N TYR A 446 37.14 -11.88 -13.44
CA TYR A 446 36.11 -12.07 -12.42
C TYR A 446 35.12 -13.16 -12.85
N THR A 447 34.98 -14.19 -12.03
CA THR A 447 33.86 -15.14 -12.17
C THR A 447 32.54 -14.49 -11.71
N GLN A 448 31.42 -15.13 -12.03
CA GLN A 448 30.11 -14.68 -11.52
C GLN A 448 30.07 -14.70 -9.98
N GLU A 449 30.72 -15.67 -9.35
CA GLU A 449 30.83 -15.77 -7.89
C GLU A 449 31.65 -14.61 -7.31
N ASP A 450 32.76 -14.24 -7.95
CA ASP A 450 33.59 -13.11 -7.54
C ASP A 450 32.81 -11.78 -7.62
N LEU A 451 32.04 -11.59 -8.69
CA LEU A 451 31.18 -10.40 -8.84
C LEU A 451 30.10 -10.37 -7.75
N HIS A 452 29.49 -11.50 -7.39
CA HIS A 452 28.52 -11.56 -6.28
C HIS A 452 29.17 -11.17 -4.95
N ARG A 453 30.34 -11.74 -4.63
CA ARG A 453 31.10 -11.39 -3.42
C ARG A 453 31.50 -9.90 -3.43
N LEU A 454 31.86 -9.36 -4.60
CA LEU A 454 32.22 -7.96 -4.78
C LEU A 454 31.03 -7.03 -4.52
N VAL A 455 29.85 -7.27 -5.12
CA VAL A 455 28.64 -6.46 -4.86
C VAL A 455 28.33 -6.42 -3.37
N LEU A 456 28.38 -7.56 -2.69
CA LEU A 456 28.06 -7.66 -1.26
C LEU A 456 29.08 -6.88 -0.42
N CYS A 457 30.37 -7.04 -0.70
CA CYS A 457 31.44 -6.32 -0.02
C CYS A 457 31.31 -4.80 -0.21
N LEU A 458 31.16 -4.34 -1.46
CA LEU A 458 30.97 -2.92 -1.79
C LEU A 458 29.71 -2.36 -1.14
N SER A 459 28.63 -3.14 -1.10
CA SER A 459 27.39 -2.74 -0.43
C SER A 459 27.63 -2.53 1.07
N CYS A 460 28.28 -3.47 1.76
CA CYS A 460 28.63 -3.33 3.18
C CYS A 460 29.44 -2.06 3.45
N LEU A 461 30.45 -1.78 2.61
CA LEU A 461 31.26 -0.57 2.73
C LEU A 461 30.45 0.71 2.45
N CYS A 462 29.57 0.72 1.45
CA CYS A 462 28.69 1.85 1.17
C CYS A 462 27.78 2.17 2.35
N GLU A 463 27.21 1.13 2.97
CA GLU A 463 26.32 1.26 4.14
C GLU A 463 27.08 1.81 5.34
N LEU A 464 28.27 1.26 5.60
CA LEU A 464 29.11 1.68 6.70
C LEU A 464 29.55 3.14 6.53
N LEU A 465 30.18 3.47 5.39
CA LEU A 465 30.74 4.81 5.16
C LEU A 465 29.68 5.88 4.92
N GLY A 466 28.51 5.51 4.37
CA GLY A 466 27.39 6.42 4.20
C GLY A 466 26.82 6.97 5.52
N GLN A 467 27.10 6.29 6.64
CA GLN A 467 26.66 6.73 7.96
C GLN A 467 27.57 7.82 8.58
N ASN A 468 28.67 8.20 7.93
CA ASN A 468 29.66 9.13 8.51
C ASN A 468 29.08 10.52 8.84
N ASP A 469 28.08 10.97 8.08
CA ASP A 469 27.39 12.24 8.32
C ASP A 469 26.50 12.19 9.58
N THR A 470 26.12 10.98 10.03
CA THR A 470 25.23 10.76 11.18
C THR A 470 25.97 10.31 12.44
N ILE A 471 27.03 9.52 12.27
CA ILE A 471 27.84 8.97 13.36
C ILE A 471 29.30 9.14 12.98
N PRO A 472 30.16 9.72 13.85
CA PRO A 472 31.58 9.79 13.60
C PRO A 472 32.17 8.38 13.50
N LEU A 473 32.49 7.94 12.27
CA LEU A 473 33.09 6.64 12.05
C LEU A 473 34.59 6.73 12.38
N ALA A 474 35.02 6.08 13.46
CA ALA A 474 36.44 5.95 13.76
C ALA A 474 37.04 4.70 13.09
N VAL A 475 36.97 4.63 11.76
CA VAL A 475 37.67 3.59 10.98
C VAL A 475 39.18 3.81 11.11
N GLN A 476 39.93 2.73 11.30
CA GLN A 476 41.38 2.81 11.46
C GLN A 476 42.05 3.34 10.16
N PRO A 477 42.98 4.32 10.24
CA PRO A 477 43.54 4.96 9.05
C PRO A 477 44.18 3.99 8.05
N HIS A 478 44.84 2.94 8.54
CA HIS A 478 45.46 1.92 7.69
C HIS A 478 44.44 1.09 6.90
N VAL A 479 43.25 0.86 7.47
CA VAL A 479 42.14 0.16 6.80
C VAL A 479 41.54 1.06 5.73
N THR A 480 41.29 2.33 6.05
CA THR A 480 40.81 3.32 5.06
C THR A 480 41.78 3.47 3.89
N SER A 481 43.09 3.52 4.16
CA SER A 481 44.12 3.53 3.10
C SER A 481 44.05 2.27 2.25
N SER A 482 44.01 1.08 2.87
CA SER A 482 43.92 -0.20 2.16
C SER A 482 42.67 -0.31 1.28
N ILE A 483 41.51 0.16 1.75
CA ILE A 483 40.28 0.22 0.97
C ILE A 483 40.46 1.19 -0.21
N THR A 484 40.93 2.41 0.06
CA THR A 484 41.14 3.45 -0.97
C THR A 484 42.08 2.97 -2.08
N ASP A 485 43.22 2.37 -1.71
CA ASP A 485 44.19 1.83 -2.66
C ASP A 485 43.60 0.70 -3.51
N THR A 486 42.75 -0.13 -2.91
CA THR A 486 42.12 -1.25 -3.61
C THR A 486 41.01 -0.78 -4.56
N ILE A 487 40.22 0.22 -4.16
CA ILE A 487 39.24 0.89 -5.03
C ILE A 487 39.95 1.60 -6.19
N GLY A 488 41.08 2.27 -5.94
CA GLY A 488 41.89 2.88 -6.99
C GLY A 488 42.41 1.87 -8.00
N ARG A 489 42.92 0.72 -7.53
CA ARG A 489 43.34 -0.39 -8.41
C ARG A 489 42.17 -0.96 -9.22
N LEU A 490 41.00 -1.13 -8.60
CA LEU A 490 39.80 -1.62 -9.28
C LEU A 490 39.39 -0.69 -10.42
N TRP A 491 39.32 0.63 -10.18
CA TRP A 491 39.01 1.62 -11.22
C TRP A 491 40.02 1.64 -12.37
N LYS A 492 41.30 1.37 -12.09
CA LYS A 492 42.34 1.28 -13.13
C LYS A 492 42.23 0.00 -13.96
N GLY A 493 41.70 -1.07 -13.39
CA GLY A 493 41.54 -2.37 -14.06
C GLY A 493 40.23 -2.54 -14.84
N ILE A 494 39.22 -1.69 -14.59
CA ILE A 494 37.90 -1.81 -15.25
C ILE A 494 37.71 -0.80 -16.38
N VAL A 495 36.97 -1.22 -17.40
CA VAL A 495 36.37 -0.34 -18.40
C VAL A 495 34.87 -0.31 -18.15
N ALA A 496 34.34 0.84 -17.71
CA ALA A 496 32.96 0.94 -17.22
C ALA A 496 31.90 0.50 -18.25
N SER A 497 32.13 0.73 -19.55
CA SER A 497 31.22 0.30 -20.62
C SER A 497 31.02 -1.23 -20.64
N ASP A 498 32.04 -2.00 -20.29
CA ASP A 498 31.98 -3.46 -20.33
C ASP A 498 31.10 -4.00 -19.19
N TRP A 499 31.00 -3.24 -18.10
CA TRP A 499 30.23 -3.58 -16.90
C TRP A 499 28.75 -3.19 -17.01
N LEU A 500 28.33 -2.52 -18.09
CA LEU A 500 26.93 -2.20 -18.34
C LEU A 500 26.12 -3.37 -18.93
N ASN A 501 26.80 -4.44 -19.37
CA ASN A 501 26.20 -5.52 -20.15
C ASN A 501 25.41 -6.55 -19.31
N THR A 502 25.69 -6.70 -18.02
CA THR A 502 25.02 -7.67 -17.14
C THR A 502 24.45 -6.98 -15.90
N SER A 503 23.35 -7.51 -15.36
CA SER A 503 22.72 -6.96 -14.14
C SER A 503 23.68 -6.93 -12.95
N LEU A 504 24.49 -7.98 -12.76
CA LEU A 504 25.42 -8.07 -11.63
C LEU A 504 26.59 -7.10 -11.74
N SER A 505 27.21 -7.00 -12.92
CA SER A 505 28.29 -6.03 -13.17
C SER A 505 27.79 -4.58 -13.05
N LEU A 506 26.56 -4.31 -13.49
CA LEU A 506 25.90 -3.01 -13.34
C LEU A 506 25.71 -2.64 -11.85
N GLN A 507 25.29 -3.61 -11.03
CA GLN A 507 25.19 -3.42 -9.58
C GLN A 507 26.55 -3.17 -8.93
N CYS A 508 27.59 -3.92 -9.31
CA CYS A 508 28.95 -3.65 -8.83
C CYS A 508 29.38 -2.22 -9.18
N LEU A 509 29.18 -1.80 -10.42
CA LEU A 509 29.57 -0.47 -10.90
C LEU A 509 28.84 0.63 -10.13
N GLY A 510 27.53 0.49 -9.93
CA GLY A 510 26.75 1.43 -9.12
C GLY A 510 27.28 1.52 -7.69
N LYS A 511 27.54 0.39 -7.02
CA LYS A 511 28.10 0.38 -5.66
C LYS A 511 29.53 0.92 -5.61
N LEU A 512 30.32 0.69 -6.65
CA LEU A 512 31.68 1.23 -6.76
C LEU A 512 31.66 2.75 -6.88
N ILE A 513 30.78 3.32 -7.71
CA ILE A 513 30.58 4.77 -7.83
C ILE A 513 30.13 5.37 -6.50
N LEU A 514 29.13 4.76 -5.86
CA LEU A 514 28.64 5.22 -4.57
C LEU A 514 29.73 5.19 -3.50
N LEU A 515 30.48 4.10 -3.40
CA LEU A 515 31.60 3.98 -2.47
C LEU A 515 32.69 5.02 -2.72
N SER A 516 32.99 5.27 -4.00
CA SER A 516 33.98 6.28 -4.40
C SER A 516 33.55 7.68 -3.96
N SER A 517 32.25 7.98 -3.91
CA SER A 517 31.74 9.27 -3.42
C SER A 517 32.10 9.55 -1.96
N TYR A 518 32.22 8.51 -1.13
CA TYR A 518 32.61 8.64 0.28
C TYR A 518 34.13 8.76 0.47
N LEU A 519 34.91 8.39 -0.54
CA LEU A 519 36.38 8.35 -0.48
C LEU A 519 37.04 9.48 -1.29
N LEU A 520 36.26 10.38 -1.90
CA LEU A 520 36.71 11.38 -2.87
C LEU A 520 37.97 12.16 -2.47
N LEU A 521 38.06 12.60 -1.21
CA LEU A 521 39.19 13.40 -0.72
C LEU A 521 40.50 12.60 -0.58
N SER A 522 40.41 11.27 -0.57
CA SER A 522 41.54 10.35 -0.42
C SER A 522 41.98 9.74 -1.76
N LEU A 523 41.26 9.99 -2.85
CA LEU A 523 41.54 9.40 -4.17
C LEU A 523 42.50 10.27 -4.99
N ASP A 524 43.42 9.62 -5.70
CA ASP A 524 44.34 10.29 -6.63
C ASP A 524 43.61 10.82 -7.88
N ASN A 525 44.16 11.87 -8.51
CA ASN A 525 43.59 12.50 -9.71
C ASN A 525 43.38 11.52 -10.88
N ASP A 526 44.31 10.58 -11.09
CA ASP A 526 44.20 9.56 -12.14
C ASP A 526 42.98 8.66 -11.91
N VAL A 527 42.69 8.32 -10.66
CA VAL A 527 41.49 7.54 -10.31
C VAL A 527 40.23 8.38 -10.48
N LEU A 528 40.25 9.66 -10.09
CA LEU A 528 39.13 10.58 -10.31
C LEU A 528 38.81 10.75 -11.80
N ASP A 529 39.82 10.84 -12.67
CA ASP A 529 39.64 10.91 -14.12
C ASP A 529 38.97 9.64 -14.68
N LYS A 530 39.39 8.47 -14.19
CA LYS A 530 38.77 7.17 -14.53
C LYS A 530 37.31 7.09 -14.09
N ILE A 531 37.00 7.56 -12.87
CA ILE A 531 35.62 7.59 -12.35
C ILE A 531 34.75 8.48 -13.24
N LEU A 532 35.17 9.72 -13.50
CA LEU A 532 34.41 10.67 -14.33
C LEU A 532 34.22 10.16 -15.76
N THR A 533 35.24 9.51 -16.32
CA THR A 533 35.14 8.84 -17.63
C THR A 533 34.10 7.72 -17.60
N GLY A 534 34.14 6.86 -16.57
CA GLY A 534 33.20 5.76 -16.41
C GLY A 534 31.76 6.24 -16.27
N MET A 535 31.53 7.27 -15.47
CA MET A 535 30.21 7.90 -15.32
C MET A 535 29.69 8.48 -16.64
N SER A 536 30.57 9.10 -17.44
CA SER A 536 30.20 9.63 -18.75
C SER A 536 29.70 8.53 -19.69
N SER A 537 30.35 7.36 -19.68
CA SER A 537 29.89 6.19 -20.42
C SER A 537 28.53 5.69 -19.96
N CYS A 538 28.25 5.71 -18.64
CA CYS A 538 26.94 5.30 -18.09
C CYS A 538 25.80 6.20 -18.56
N VAL A 539 26.02 7.51 -18.66
CA VAL A 539 25.03 8.48 -19.15
C VAL A 539 24.79 8.31 -20.65
N GLN A 540 25.84 8.06 -21.44
CA GLN A 540 25.73 7.93 -22.90
C GLN A 540 24.98 6.68 -23.38
N GLN A 541 24.98 5.60 -22.60
CA GLN A 541 24.40 4.31 -22.99
C GLN A 541 22.96 4.08 -22.49
N GLU A 542 22.21 5.12 -22.11
CA GLU A 542 20.84 5.04 -21.58
C GLU A 542 20.69 3.96 -20.48
N SER A 543 21.53 4.05 -19.43
CA SER A 543 21.51 3.11 -18.31
C SER A 543 20.29 3.27 -17.37
N SER A 544 20.16 2.39 -16.36
CA SER A 544 18.99 2.39 -15.47
C SER A 544 18.84 3.69 -14.65
N VAL A 545 17.61 4.07 -14.30
CA VAL A 545 17.30 5.24 -13.44
C VAL A 545 18.04 5.15 -12.10
N HIS A 546 18.16 3.95 -11.52
CA HIS A 546 18.91 3.74 -10.28
C HIS A 546 20.41 4.09 -10.41
N LEU A 547 21.03 3.77 -11.54
CA LEU A 547 22.43 4.11 -11.76
C LEU A 547 22.59 5.62 -11.92
N HIS A 548 21.71 6.27 -12.69
CA HIS A 548 21.71 7.73 -12.82
C HIS A 548 21.52 8.46 -11.49
N LEU A 549 20.62 7.99 -10.62
CA LEU A 549 20.49 8.54 -9.27
C LEU A 549 21.78 8.36 -8.45
N THR A 550 22.48 7.24 -8.60
CA THR A 550 23.78 7.02 -7.97
C THR A 550 24.84 8.02 -8.48
N LEU A 551 24.79 8.36 -9.77
CA LEU A 551 25.65 9.42 -10.33
C LEU A 551 25.34 10.78 -9.71
N VAL A 552 24.06 11.12 -9.56
CA VAL A 552 23.63 12.36 -8.89
C VAL A 552 24.15 12.44 -7.46
N TYR A 553 24.08 11.35 -6.69
CA TYR A 553 24.66 11.27 -5.35
C TYR A 553 26.18 11.48 -5.35
N PHE A 554 26.90 10.90 -6.31
CA PHE A 554 28.34 11.14 -6.47
C PHE A 554 28.64 12.61 -6.75
N LEU A 555 27.95 13.21 -7.72
CA LEU A 555 28.14 14.61 -8.12
C LEU A 555 27.89 15.57 -6.94
N ARG A 556 26.87 15.30 -6.13
CA ARG A 556 26.56 16.04 -4.90
C ARG A 556 27.75 16.09 -3.92
N SER A 557 28.54 15.02 -3.85
CA SER A 557 29.68 14.90 -2.93
C SER A 557 30.97 15.55 -3.46
N PHE A 558 30.99 16.00 -4.71
CA PHE A 558 32.20 16.51 -5.36
C PHE A 558 32.59 17.94 -4.95
N GLY A 559 31.71 18.69 -4.28
CA GLY A 559 31.94 20.12 -3.97
C GLY A 559 33.30 20.39 -3.29
N LYS A 560 33.65 19.60 -2.27
CA LYS A 560 34.89 19.82 -1.49
C LYS A 560 36.17 19.29 -2.18
N VAL A 561 36.06 18.70 -3.37
CA VAL A 561 37.19 18.05 -4.04
C VAL A 561 38.07 19.08 -4.75
N ARG A 562 39.34 19.15 -4.36
CA ARG A 562 40.34 19.95 -5.08
C ARG A 562 41.01 19.09 -6.14
N LEU A 563 40.92 19.53 -7.39
CA LEU A 563 41.72 18.98 -8.49
C LEU A 563 42.96 19.88 -8.63
N PRO A 564 44.17 19.40 -8.34
CA PRO A 564 45.42 20.13 -8.60
C PRO A 564 45.56 20.49 -10.08
N ALA A 565 46.33 21.55 -10.37
CA ALA A 565 46.64 21.92 -11.74
C ALA A 565 47.46 20.82 -12.42
N SER A 566 46.89 20.22 -13.47
CA SER A 566 47.52 19.23 -14.33
C SER A 566 47.06 19.42 -15.78
N PRO A 567 47.75 18.85 -16.78
CA PRO A 567 47.33 18.89 -18.18
C PRO A 567 45.92 18.33 -18.40
N GLU A 568 45.51 17.36 -17.59
CA GLU A 568 44.20 16.68 -17.67
C GLU A 568 43.08 17.44 -16.95
N GLN A 569 43.42 18.34 -16.02
CA GLN A 569 42.46 19.06 -15.17
C GLN A 569 41.34 19.76 -15.96
N PRO A 570 41.61 20.52 -17.06
CA PRO A 570 40.54 21.16 -17.82
C PRO A 570 39.55 20.17 -18.44
N GLN A 571 40.05 19.00 -18.86
CA GLN A 571 39.21 17.95 -19.44
C GLN A 571 38.34 17.29 -18.36
N MET A 572 38.89 17.07 -17.16
CA MET A 572 38.13 16.55 -16.01
C MET A 572 37.02 17.52 -15.59
N LEU A 573 37.32 18.81 -15.47
CA LEU A 573 36.34 19.84 -15.12
C LEU A 573 35.23 19.95 -16.17
N LYS A 574 35.58 19.84 -17.46
CA LYS A 574 34.58 19.78 -18.54
C LYS A 574 33.67 18.56 -18.41
N ARG A 575 34.20 17.36 -18.18
CA ARG A 575 33.36 16.16 -17.98
C ARG A 575 32.45 16.28 -16.76
N LEU A 576 32.94 16.89 -15.68
CA LEU A 576 32.13 17.16 -14.50
C LEU A 576 30.94 18.07 -14.84
N SER A 577 31.18 19.14 -15.61
CA SER A 577 30.12 20.01 -16.12
C SER A 577 29.11 19.25 -16.99
N ASP A 578 29.60 18.46 -17.97
CA ASP A 578 28.75 17.69 -18.88
C ASP A 578 27.85 16.69 -18.12
N LEU A 579 28.37 16.06 -17.06
CA LEU A 579 27.60 15.16 -16.19
C LEU A 579 26.50 15.90 -15.42
N PHE A 580 26.76 17.10 -14.90
CA PHE A 580 25.71 17.91 -14.28
C PHE A 580 24.64 18.32 -15.28
N VAL A 581 25.04 18.77 -16.48
CA VAL A 581 24.09 19.11 -17.56
C VAL A 581 23.17 17.94 -17.83
N ALA A 582 23.69 16.72 -17.99
CA ALA A 582 22.87 15.54 -18.24
C ALA A 582 21.81 15.27 -17.15
N THR A 583 22.14 15.54 -15.88
CA THR A 583 21.16 15.40 -14.78
C THR A 583 20.13 16.52 -14.77
N LEU A 584 20.56 17.76 -15.09
CA LEU A 584 19.73 18.96 -15.10
C LEU A 584 18.85 19.08 -16.34
N THR A 585 19.13 18.32 -17.40
CA THR A 585 18.31 18.24 -18.62
C THR A 585 17.59 16.91 -18.75
N SER A 586 17.55 16.09 -17.70
CA SER A 586 16.89 14.78 -17.73
C SER A 586 15.37 14.93 -17.89
N SER A 587 14.78 14.07 -18.72
CA SER A 587 13.32 13.94 -18.81
C SER A 587 12.71 13.20 -17.62
N ASP A 588 13.51 12.45 -16.86
CA ASP A 588 13.07 11.76 -15.65
C ASP A 588 13.00 12.74 -14.48
N LEU A 589 11.83 12.83 -13.85
CA LEU A 589 11.56 13.81 -12.80
C LEU A 589 12.39 13.59 -11.53
N PHE A 590 12.69 12.34 -11.17
CA PHE A 590 13.51 12.04 -9.99
C PHE A 590 14.96 12.43 -10.23
N ILE A 591 15.50 12.09 -11.40
CA ILE A 591 16.87 12.48 -11.78
C ILE A 591 16.98 14.00 -11.84
N TYR A 592 16.01 14.69 -12.47
CA TYR A 592 15.99 16.14 -12.57
C TYR A 592 15.95 16.81 -11.19
N HIS A 593 15.01 16.40 -10.33
CA HIS A 593 14.85 16.98 -8.99
C HIS A 593 16.07 16.76 -8.10
N HIS A 594 16.56 15.52 -8.03
CA HIS A 594 17.77 15.22 -7.26
C HIS A 594 19.02 15.88 -7.89
N GLY A 595 19.05 16.04 -9.21
CA GLY A 595 20.09 16.77 -9.95
C GLY A 595 20.16 18.25 -9.55
N LEU A 596 19.02 18.93 -9.47
CA LEU A 596 18.94 20.31 -8.95
C LEU A 596 19.45 20.43 -7.52
N SER A 597 19.06 19.50 -6.65
CA SER A 597 19.53 19.45 -5.26
C SER A 597 21.04 19.22 -5.17
N ALA A 598 21.57 18.28 -5.97
CA ALA A 598 23.00 17.98 -6.04
C ALA A 598 23.81 19.18 -6.58
N PHE A 599 23.34 19.81 -7.66
CA PHE A 599 23.97 20.98 -8.25
C PHE A 599 24.00 22.16 -7.28
N THR A 600 22.91 22.42 -6.56
CA THR A 600 22.84 23.48 -5.55
C THR A 600 23.91 23.28 -4.48
N LYS A 601 23.99 22.07 -3.89
CA LYS A 601 25.03 21.76 -2.89
C LYS A 601 26.44 21.88 -3.47
N PHE A 602 26.66 21.42 -4.70
CA PHE A 602 27.94 21.55 -5.37
C PHE A 602 28.34 23.02 -5.56
N ALA A 603 27.42 23.86 -6.05
CA ALA A 603 27.67 25.28 -6.29
C ALA A 603 28.01 26.04 -5.00
N GLU A 604 27.43 25.64 -3.86
CA GLU A 604 27.73 26.23 -2.55
C GLU A 604 29.11 25.84 -2.00
N GLU A 605 29.60 24.64 -2.30
CA GLU A 605 30.82 24.07 -1.69
C GLU A 605 32.03 24.03 -2.63
N THR A 606 31.84 24.23 -3.94
CA THR A 606 32.87 23.94 -4.96
C THR A 606 34.09 24.85 -4.87
N LEU A 607 35.28 24.24 -4.97
CA LEU A 607 36.55 24.95 -5.14
C LEU A 607 36.83 25.33 -6.60
N HIS A 608 36.01 24.86 -7.55
CA HIS A 608 36.14 25.10 -8.99
C HIS A 608 34.93 25.89 -9.51
N GLU A 609 34.80 27.14 -9.08
CA GLU A 609 33.66 28.01 -9.39
C GLU A 609 33.36 28.15 -10.89
N ALA A 610 34.39 28.01 -11.75
CA ALA A 610 34.24 28.07 -13.21
C ALA A 610 33.36 26.94 -13.79
N VAL A 611 33.14 25.84 -13.05
CA VAL A 611 32.26 24.73 -13.48
C VAL A 611 30.78 25.11 -13.34
N VAL A 612 30.43 25.98 -12.39
CA VAL A 612 29.03 26.35 -12.14
C VAL A 612 28.38 27.02 -13.36
N PRO A 613 28.94 28.08 -13.96
CA PRO A 613 28.36 28.69 -15.16
C PRO A 613 28.35 27.73 -16.36
N SER A 614 29.37 26.89 -16.54
CA SER A 614 29.41 25.95 -17.68
C SER A 614 28.31 24.89 -17.65
N CYS A 615 27.69 24.65 -16.49
CA CYS A 615 26.53 23.76 -16.38
C CYS A 615 25.21 24.38 -16.86
N ILE A 616 25.12 25.71 -16.95
CA ILE A 616 23.85 26.43 -17.15
C ILE A 616 23.85 27.39 -18.34
N GLU A 617 24.99 27.95 -18.74
CA GLU A 617 25.09 28.99 -19.77
C GLU A 617 24.59 28.55 -21.15
N ASP A 618 24.82 27.27 -21.50
CA ASP A 618 24.47 26.73 -22.82
C ASP A 618 23.04 26.13 -22.87
N GLN A 619 22.26 26.20 -21.78
CA GLN A 619 20.94 25.56 -21.68
C GLN A 619 19.79 26.58 -21.54
N PRO A 620 18.89 26.71 -22.53
CA PRO A 620 17.84 27.73 -22.52
C PRO A 620 16.82 27.49 -21.38
N GLY A 621 16.63 28.52 -20.53
CA GLY A 621 15.66 28.49 -19.42
C GLY A 621 16.12 27.72 -18.17
N LEU A 622 17.23 26.97 -18.24
CA LEU A 622 17.73 26.21 -17.09
C LEU A 622 18.22 27.14 -15.97
N GLN A 623 18.86 28.25 -16.32
CA GLN A 623 19.32 29.25 -15.35
C GLN A 623 18.17 29.77 -14.48
N ASP A 624 17.04 30.13 -15.10
CA ASP A 624 15.86 30.62 -14.37
C ASP A 624 15.29 29.54 -13.45
N CYS A 625 15.21 28.28 -13.91
CA CYS A 625 14.75 27.15 -13.10
C CYS A 625 15.64 26.90 -11.88
N VAL A 626 16.97 26.91 -12.06
CA VAL A 626 17.93 26.75 -10.97
C VAL A 626 17.80 27.88 -9.96
N VAL A 627 17.69 29.13 -10.43
CA VAL A 627 17.50 30.30 -9.56
C VAL A 627 16.19 30.21 -8.76
N GLN A 628 15.09 29.77 -9.39
CA GLN A 628 13.82 29.55 -8.69
C GLN A 628 13.92 28.44 -7.64
N PHE A 629 14.60 27.34 -7.97
CA PHE A 629 14.83 26.23 -7.05
C PHE A 629 15.66 26.65 -5.82
N ILE A 630 16.78 27.35 -6.05
CA ILE A 630 17.65 27.85 -4.97
C ILE A 630 16.89 28.84 -4.07
N ASN A 631 16.11 29.74 -4.66
CA ASN A 631 15.29 30.70 -3.92
C ASN A 631 14.07 30.07 -3.24
N LYS A 632 13.88 28.74 -3.37
CA LYS A 632 12.69 28.01 -2.88
C LYS A 632 11.39 28.71 -3.30
N SER A 633 11.40 29.33 -4.47
CA SER A 633 10.28 30.14 -4.93
C SER A 633 9.09 29.21 -5.18
N PRO A 634 7.97 29.39 -4.47
CA PRO A 634 6.81 28.54 -4.66
C PRO A 634 6.32 28.70 -6.09
N TYR A 635 6.12 27.58 -6.77
CA TYR A 635 5.55 27.57 -8.10
C TYR A 635 4.12 28.14 -8.05
N THR A 636 3.89 29.30 -8.66
CA THR A 636 2.55 29.88 -8.81
C THR A 636 1.89 29.31 -10.06
N CYS A 637 1.05 28.29 -9.91
CA CYS A 637 0.29 27.76 -11.04
C CYS A 637 -1.00 28.55 -11.27
N SER A 638 -1.21 29.04 -12.48
CA SER A 638 -2.45 29.70 -12.92
C SER A 638 -3.32 28.78 -13.80
N GLY A 639 -3.46 27.50 -13.43
CA GLY A 639 -4.28 26.54 -14.17
C GLY A 639 -4.51 25.20 -13.44
N GLU A 640 -5.54 24.47 -13.85
CA GLU A 640 -5.85 23.10 -13.37
C GLU A 640 -4.76 22.14 -13.83
N LEU A 641 -4.00 21.58 -12.89
CA LEU A 641 -2.94 20.60 -13.16
C LEU A 641 -3.39 19.18 -12.84
N SER A 642 -2.79 18.21 -13.54
CA SER A 642 -2.96 16.79 -13.28
C SER A 642 -2.12 16.35 -12.08
N ARG A 643 -2.49 15.21 -11.46
CA ARG A 643 -1.77 14.61 -10.32
C ARG A 643 -0.26 14.37 -10.57
N LEU A 644 0.14 14.14 -11.82
CA LEU A 644 1.55 13.96 -12.22
C LEU A 644 2.37 15.24 -12.11
N ASP A 645 1.73 16.40 -12.26
CA ASP A 645 2.39 17.70 -12.09
C ASP A 645 2.57 18.06 -10.60
N PHE A 646 1.72 17.51 -9.74
CA PHE A 646 1.79 17.65 -8.28
C PHE A 646 2.98 16.88 -7.68
N LEU A 647 3.31 15.70 -8.23
CA LEU A 647 4.47 14.89 -7.81
C LEU A 647 5.83 15.52 -8.14
N ARG A 648 5.88 16.62 -8.89
CA ARG A 648 7.08 17.45 -9.07
C ARG A 648 7.45 18.24 -7.79
N ILE A 649 6.68 18.13 -6.72
CA ILE A 649 6.74 18.99 -5.54
C ILE A 649 6.76 18.17 -4.25
N VAL A 650 7.87 18.17 -3.50
CA VAL A 650 7.95 17.89 -2.04
C VAL A 650 9.20 18.63 -1.47
N PRO A 651 9.27 19.10 -0.20
CA PRO A 651 8.29 19.04 0.89
C PRO A 651 7.84 20.38 1.50
N HIS A 652 6.72 20.26 2.23
CA HIS A 652 6.19 21.17 3.24
C HIS A 652 7.23 21.69 4.23
N VAL A 653 7.10 22.98 4.58
CA VAL A 653 7.58 23.57 5.82
C VAL A 653 6.36 23.91 6.67
N GLU A 654 6.38 23.36 7.89
CA GLU A 654 5.55 23.62 9.09
C GLU A 654 4.03 23.42 9.03
#